data_AF-A0A4Y1RL30-F1
#
_entry.id   AF-A0A4Y1RL30-F1
#
_cell.length_a   1.000
_cell.length_b   1.000
_cell.length_c   1.000
_cell.angle_alpha   90.00
_cell.angle_beta   90.00
_cell.angle_gamma   90.00
#
_symmetry.space_group_name_H-M   'P 1'
#
loop_
_entity.id
_entity.type
_entity.pdbx_description
1 polymer ?
#
loop_
_entity_poly.entity_id
_entity_poly.type
_entity_poly.pdbx_seq_one_letter_code
_entity_poly.pdbx_strand_id
1 'polypeptide(L)'
;MIILIMLLTTKSPTEIMQILSHFSSKASLSLLPLPRLSLSTALYFRRRPSKFQFCPSKHFQFPRLPLFVCNLSSGTSQQVPMDSPPSEATLSVDSLTHDLQNQKLTSDGHDQMNNKSENNGVNNTHAVRLKLEDLNWDNSFVRELPGDPRTDTIPREVLHACYTKVSPSAEVENPQLVAWSESVSKLLELDPEEFGRPDFPLLFSGASPLVGSLPYAQCYGGHQFGMWAGQLGDGRAITLGEVLNSKSERWELQLKGAGKTPYSRFADGLAVLRSSIREFLCSEAMHNLGIPTTRALCLVTTGKLVTRDMFYDGNPKEEPGAIVCRVSPSFLRFGSYQIHASREKEDIAIVRTLADYAIRHHFPHIENMSRSESLSFNTGNEEHSIVDLTSNKYAAWAVEVAERTASLVAKWQGVGFTHGVLNTDNMSILGLTIDYGPFGFLDAFDPSYTPNTTDLPGRRYCFANQPDIGLWNIAQFTRTLSAAQLIDDKEANYAMERYGTRFMDDYQAIMTKKLGLPKYIKQLISKLLNNMAVDKVDYTNFFRLLSNIKADPSIPEEELLNPLKAVLLDIGQERKEAWISWVKIYIEELAASGIPDEERKASMNAVNPKYILRNYLCQSAIDAAEQGDFGEVQRVLKVMERPYDEQPGMEKYARLPQRGLIDLEFACFLALHDLFMQTNIMLYRWQKEIFVFLDSLSLGIFAAVNRIMPLQTNQMLGDSFRGERRETSGEPKRYLDALKLQEKLASNRKIHKIPDTLLSLQHPPTYTLGKRRTDHNLLIPESELKRIGAELHYTQRGGDITFHGPHQAILYPIISLRDIGLGARKYVENLESTMIELASLYGVKACPGKKCETGVWVETEKLVQLHIVPCGIADKEVTSLRRETDLVLPTEEVIQDQLISCFARQFGYSNLVWKDAASLFSDNGETE
;
A
#
# COMPACT_ATOMS: atom_id res chain seq x y z
N MET A 1 -42.12 31.49 -19.88
CA MET A 1 -40.95 30.60 -20.02
C MET A 1 -41.17 29.47 -21.01
N ILE A 2 -42.27 28.72 -20.98
CA ILE A 2 -42.49 27.58 -21.88
C ILE A 2 -42.56 27.99 -23.37
N ILE A 3 -43.19 29.12 -23.71
CA ILE A 3 -43.19 29.67 -25.08
C ILE A 3 -41.80 30.17 -25.52
N LEU A 4 -40.98 30.66 -24.57
CA LEU A 4 -39.62 31.10 -24.85
C LEU A 4 -38.70 29.90 -25.14
N ILE A 5 -38.92 28.77 -24.46
CA ILE A 5 -38.18 27.52 -24.69
C ILE A 5 -38.57 26.87 -26.02
N MET A 6 -39.84 26.93 -26.43
CA MET A 6 -40.26 26.38 -27.73
C MET A 6 -39.78 27.21 -28.94
N LEU A 7 -39.52 28.51 -28.78
CA LEU A 7 -38.97 29.35 -29.85
C LEU A 7 -37.45 29.17 -30.02
N LEU A 8 -36.74 28.70 -28.98
CA LEU A 8 -35.28 28.55 -28.97
C LEU A 8 -34.79 27.21 -29.54
N THR A 9 -35.67 26.23 -29.73
CA THR A 9 -35.32 24.91 -30.30
C THR A 9 -35.54 24.82 -31.81
N THR A 10 -36.06 25.88 -32.44
CA THR A 10 -36.44 25.87 -33.88
C THR A 10 -35.80 26.98 -34.70
N LYS A 11 -34.95 27.83 -34.11
CA LYS A 11 -34.39 29.02 -34.78
C LYS A 11 -32.87 29.10 -34.70
N SER A 12 -32.27 29.76 -35.70
CA SER A 12 -30.82 29.83 -35.86
C SER A 12 -30.18 30.74 -34.80
N PRO A 13 -28.89 30.54 -34.45
CA PRO A 13 -28.21 31.26 -33.37
C PRO A 13 -28.27 32.79 -33.48
N THR A 14 -28.35 33.32 -34.70
CA THR A 14 -28.41 34.75 -34.99
C THR A 14 -29.76 35.39 -34.61
N GLU A 15 -30.87 34.65 -34.71
CA GLU A 15 -32.20 35.11 -34.30
C GLU A 15 -32.37 35.10 -32.77
N ILE A 16 -31.67 34.19 -32.08
CA ILE A 16 -31.69 34.06 -30.62
C ILE A 16 -31.00 35.26 -29.94
N MET A 17 -29.93 35.79 -30.54
CA MET A 17 -29.20 36.97 -30.06
C MET A 17 -30.04 38.26 -30.10
N GLN A 18 -30.94 38.42 -31.08
CA GLN A 18 -31.82 39.60 -31.14
C GLN A 18 -32.89 39.60 -30.06
N ILE A 19 -33.44 38.42 -29.71
CA ILE A 19 -34.51 38.27 -28.70
C ILE A 19 -33.98 38.53 -27.27
N LEU A 20 -32.76 38.10 -26.97
CA LEU A 20 -32.15 38.26 -25.65
C LEU A 20 -31.78 39.72 -25.32
N SER A 21 -31.55 40.55 -26.35
CA SER A 21 -31.29 41.98 -26.18
C SER A 21 -32.47 42.78 -25.59
N HIS A 22 -33.71 42.24 -25.64
CA HIS A 22 -34.93 42.93 -25.20
C HIS A 22 -35.33 42.67 -23.73
N PHE A 23 -34.72 41.69 -23.05
CA PHE A 23 -35.16 41.27 -21.70
C PHE A 23 -34.29 41.78 -20.53
N SER A 24 -33.28 42.61 -20.79
CA SER A 24 -32.35 43.12 -19.78
C SER A 24 -32.85 44.35 -18.97
N SER A 25 -34.15 44.63 -18.89
CA SER A 25 -34.64 45.77 -18.10
C SER A 25 -35.89 45.44 -17.27
N LYS A 26 -35.81 45.63 -15.93
CA LYS A 26 -36.84 45.55 -14.86
C LYS A 26 -36.99 44.14 -14.23
N ALA A 27 -37.11 43.89 -12.91
CA ALA A 27 -37.20 44.69 -11.68
C ALA A 27 -37.01 43.78 -10.42
N SER A 28 -36.91 44.43 -9.25
CA SER A 28 -36.58 44.04 -7.86
C SER A 28 -37.78 43.70 -6.91
N LEU A 29 -37.47 43.33 -5.63
CA LEU A 29 -38.28 43.31 -4.35
C LEU A 29 -38.80 41.92 -3.87
N SER A 30 -38.99 41.53 -2.59
CA SER A 30 -38.67 41.99 -1.20
C SER A 30 -39.20 40.93 -0.18
N LEU A 31 -38.64 40.87 1.06
CA LEU A 31 -39.01 40.01 2.23
C LEU A 31 -40.26 40.48 3.02
N LEU A 32 -40.92 39.58 3.81
CA LEU A 32 -41.66 39.78 5.11
C LEU A 32 -42.22 38.41 5.70
N PRO A 33 -42.67 38.26 6.99
CA PRO A 33 -42.45 37.07 7.87
C PRO A 33 -43.67 36.41 8.63
N LEU A 34 -43.42 35.22 9.25
CA LEU A 34 -43.97 34.53 10.48
C LEU A 34 -45.49 34.16 10.62
N PRO A 35 -45.89 33.05 11.33
CA PRO A 35 -45.99 33.04 12.82
C PRO A 35 -45.79 31.69 13.59
N ARG A 36 -45.75 31.82 14.94
CA ARG A 36 -45.53 30.84 16.04
C ARG A 36 -46.80 30.04 16.43
N LEU A 37 -46.60 28.87 17.06
CA LEU A 37 -47.56 28.23 18.00
C LEU A 37 -46.82 27.40 19.09
N SER A 38 -47.23 27.59 20.36
CA SER A 38 -46.92 26.81 21.59
C SER A 38 -48.13 25.89 21.92
N LEU A 39 -48.14 24.82 22.74
CA LEU A 39 -47.55 24.54 24.06
C LEU A 39 -47.89 23.06 24.47
N SER A 40 -47.04 22.41 25.30
CA SER A 40 -47.29 21.32 26.31
C SER A 40 -47.97 19.99 25.89
N THR A 41 -47.43 18.80 26.23
CA THR A 41 -47.51 18.17 27.58
C THR A 41 -46.49 17.02 27.72
N ALA A 42 -45.94 16.83 28.92
CA ALA A 42 -44.92 15.87 29.30
C ALA A 42 -45.48 14.49 29.71
N LEU A 43 -44.66 13.43 29.58
CA LEU A 43 -44.70 12.25 30.46
C LEU A 43 -43.30 11.59 30.55
N TYR A 44 -42.85 11.47 31.79
CA TYR A 44 -41.57 10.92 32.26
C TYR A 44 -41.56 9.39 32.23
N PHE A 45 -40.43 8.76 31.89
CA PHE A 45 -39.95 7.56 32.59
C PHE A 45 -38.41 7.45 32.53
N ARG A 46 -37.79 7.55 33.72
CA ARG A 46 -36.38 7.24 34.01
C ARG A 46 -36.16 5.71 34.02
N ARG A 47 -35.05 5.23 33.45
CA ARG A 47 -34.37 4.01 33.95
C ARG A 47 -32.85 4.22 34.01
N ARG A 48 -32.29 3.69 35.10
CA ARG A 48 -30.93 3.85 35.65
C ARG A 48 -29.87 3.04 34.86
N PRO A 49 -28.57 3.38 34.99
CA PRO A 49 -27.47 2.51 34.57
C PRO A 49 -27.18 1.46 35.65
N SER A 50 -27.07 0.19 35.27
CA SER A 50 -26.61 -0.89 36.15
C SER A 50 -25.09 -1.07 36.02
N LYS A 51 -24.39 -0.79 37.12
CA LYS A 51 -23.04 -1.29 37.42
C LYS A 51 -23.11 -2.82 37.53
N PHE A 52 -22.11 -3.54 37.01
CA PHE A 52 -21.79 -4.88 37.46
C PHE A 52 -20.37 -4.93 38.02
N GLN A 53 -20.29 -5.57 39.17
CA GLN A 53 -19.19 -5.60 40.12
C GLN A 53 -18.60 -7.01 40.09
N PHE A 54 -17.28 -7.12 40.06
CA PHE A 54 -16.53 -8.36 40.20
C PHE A 54 -16.70 -8.96 41.60
N CYS A 55 -16.84 -10.29 41.69
CA CYS A 55 -16.40 -11.06 42.85
C CYS A 55 -16.07 -12.53 42.47
N PRO A 56 -15.13 -13.20 43.16
CA PRO A 56 -14.37 -14.34 42.65
C PRO A 56 -14.80 -15.71 43.22
N SER A 57 -14.48 -16.80 42.50
CA SER A 57 -14.35 -18.21 42.97
C SER A 57 -14.35 -19.12 41.73
N LYS A 58 -13.72 -20.29 41.61
CA LYS A 58 -13.02 -21.21 42.53
C LYS A 58 -12.20 -22.18 41.65
N HIS A 59 -11.15 -22.75 42.24
CA HIS A 59 -10.32 -23.83 41.70
C HIS A 59 -11.11 -24.98 41.03
N PHE A 60 -10.58 -25.48 39.91
CA PHE A 60 -10.77 -26.88 39.50
C PHE A 60 -9.43 -27.48 39.07
N GLN A 61 -9.04 -28.53 39.79
CA GLN A 61 -7.92 -29.43 39.53
C GLN A 61 -8.26 -30.35 38.36
N PHE A 62 -7.28 -30.66 37.50
CA PHE A 62 -7.33 -31.80 36.60
C PHE A 62 -6.43 -32.94 37.14
N PRO A 63 -6.85 -34.22 37.01
CA PRO A 63 -6.12 -35.37 37.53
C PRO A 63 -4.95 -35.78 36.62
N ARG A 64 -3.96 -36.43 37.26
CA ARG A 64 -2.74 -37.03 36.69
C ARG A 64 -2.99 -38.40 36.06
N LEU A 65 -2.23 -38.65 34.97
CA LEU A 65 -1.51 -39.89 34.56
C LEU A 65 -2.35 -41.09 34.02
N PRO A 66 -1.77 -42.01 33.20
CA PRO A 66 -0.32 -42.35 33.14
C PRO A 66 0.36 -42.49 31.76
N LEU A 67 1.69 -42.33 31.83
CA LEU A 67 2.70 -42.85 30.90
C LEU A 67 2.63 -44.38 30.77
N PHE A 68 3.11 -44.89 29.63
CA PHE A 68 3.89 -46.12 29.58
C PHE A 68 5.16 -45.94 28.74
N VAL A 69 6.23 -46.56 29.24
CA VAL A 69 7.63 -46.58 28.82
C VAL A 69 7.95 -47.96 28.25
N CYS A 70 8.89 -48.06 27.28
CA CYS A 70 9.86 -49.16 27.28
C CYS A 70 11.17 -48.80 26.53
N ASN A 71 12.27 -49.30 27.09
CA ASN A 71 13.69 -49.00 26.84
C ASN A 71 14.37 -50.03 25.92
N LEU A 72 15.61 -49.70 25.48
CA LEU A 72 16.88 -50.48 25.50
C LEU A 72 17.86 -49.83 24.47
N SER A 73 19.19 -49.68 24.62
CA SER A 73 20.16 -49.87 25.70
C SER A 73 21.55 -49.36 25.27
N SER A 74 22.29 -48.75 26.21
CA SER A 74 23.75 -48.66 26.45
C SER A 74 24.81 -48.77 25.33
N GLY A 75 25.76 -47.81 25.37
CA GLY A 75 27.16 -47.97 24.95
C GLY A 75 28.06 -46.89 25.58
N THR A 76 29.00 -47.31 26.43
CA THR A 76 29.86 -46.53 27.33
C THR A 76 31.23 -46.13 26.76
N SER A 77 31.93 -45.26 27.52
CA SER A 77 33.38 -44.91 27.54
C SER A 77 33.77 -43.72 26.65
N GLN A 78 34.65 -42.78 27.02
CA GLN A 78 35.67 -42.73 28.07
C GLN A 78 36.10 -41.26 28.31
N GLN A 79 36.42 -40.89 29.56
CA GLN A 79 37.04 -39.61 29.95
C GLN A 79 38.56 -39.62 29.69
N VAL A 80 39.15 -38.47 29.34
CA VAL A 80 40.51 -38.05 29.75
C VAL A 80 40.52 -36.51 29.92
N PRO A 81 41.15 -35.94 30.97
CA PRO A 81 41.05 -34.51 31.32
C PRO A 81 42.33 -33.68 31.09
N MET A 82 42.14 -32.35 31.16
CA MET A 82 43.05 -31.26 31.60
C MET A 82 44.35 -30.97 30.81
N ASP A 83 44.49 -29.71 30.38
CA ASP A 83 45.53 -28.80 30.91
C ASP A 83 45.24 -27.33 30.52
N SER A 84 45.45 -26.43 31.48
CA SER A 84 45.43 -24.95 31.39
C SER A 84 46.80 -24.43 31.88
N PRO A 85 47.08 -23.11 31.89
CA PRO A 85 47.14 -22.09 30.83
C PRO A 85 48.59 -21.50 30.76
N PRO A 86 48.84 -20.32 30.14
CA PRO A 86 49.18 -19.20 31.04
C PRO A 86 48.73 -17.78 30.62
N SER A 87 48.47 -17.02 31.69
CA SER A 87 48.75 -15.60 31.97
C SER A 87 48.20 -14.47 31.07
N GLU A 88 47.14 -13.86 31.63
CA GLU A 88 46.77 -12.45 31.71
C GLU A 88 47.79 -11.39 31.26
N ALA A 89 47.29 -10.44 30.47
CA ALA A 89 47.64 -9.02 30.57
C ALA A 89 46.34 -8.22 30.73
N THR A 90 46.16 -7.67 31.93
CA THR A 90 45.06 -6.81 32.35
C THR A 90 45.20 -5.41 31.75
N LEU A 91 44.23 -4.99 30.95
CA LEU A 91 43.99 -3.58 30.64
C LEU A 91 42.52 -3.26 30.97
N SER A 92 42.34 -2.44 32.01
CA SER A 92 41.06 -1.91 32.47
C SER A 92 40.49 -0.93 31.46
N VAL A 93 39.25 -1.13 31.03
CA VAL A 93 38.54 -0.27 30.07
C VAL A 93 37.62 0.68 30.84
N ASP A 94 38.10 1.91 31.04
CA ASP A 94 37.30 3.11 31.27
C ASP A 94 37.44 4.04 30.05
N SER A 95 37.33 3.50 28.83
CA SER A 95 37.54 4.27 27.60
C SER A 95 36.74 3.75 26.41
N LEU A 96 35.41 3.73 26.48
CA LEU A 96 34.52 3.57 25.32
C LEU A 96 33.26 4.44 25.47
N THR A 97 33.47 5.76 25.60
CA THR A 97 32.40 6.77 25.46
C THR A 97 32.87 8.04 24.75
N HIS A 98 33.96 7.97 23.98
CA HIS A 98 34.58 9.16 23.39
C HIS A 98 34.76 9.11 21.86
N ASP A 99 33.81 8.56 21.10
CA ASP A 99 33.83 8.67 19.61
C ASP A 99 32.50 9.12 18.99
N LEU A 100 31.59 9.69 19.77
CA LEU A 100 30.34 10.29 19.28
C LEU A 100 30.17 11.79 19.60
N GLN A 101 31.25 12.51 19.93
CA GLN A 101 31.18 13.92 20.32
C GLN A 101 32.14 14.93 19.67
N ASN A 102 32.84 14.59 18.58
CA ASN A 102 33.71 15.56 17.89
C ASN A 102 33.27 15.85 16.45
N GLN A 103 32.14 16.54 16.29
CA GLN A 103 31.94 17.55 15.24
C GLN A 103 31.08 18.70 15.78
N LYS A 104 31.69 19.55 16.61
CA LYS A 104 31.21 20.92 16.82
C LYS A 104 32.39 21.87 16.62
N LEU A 105 32.19 22.78 15.67
CA LEU A 105 33.03 23.93 15.37
C LEU A 105 33.25 24.78 16.62
N THR A 106 34.49 25.18 16.86
CA THR A 106 34.81 26.33 17.70
C THR A 106 35.18 27.50 16.80
N SER A 107 34.43 28.59 16.93
CA SER A 107 34.79 29.94 16.51
C SER A 107 34.98 30.80 17.74
N ASP A 108 36.03 31.64 17.72
CA ASP A 108 36.27 32.92 18.41
C ASP A 108 37.79 33.03 18.63
N GLY A 109 38.53 34.11 18.40
CA GLY A 109 38.26 35.48 17.96
C GLY A 109 39.50 36.34 18.29
N HIS A 110 39.91 37.19 17.35
CA HIS A 110 40.80 38.37 17.47
C HIS A 110 42.33 38.27 17.71
N ASP A 111 43.03 38.85 16.71
CA ASP A 111 44.06 39.91 16.80
C ASP A 111 45.53 39.64 16.35
N GLN A 112 45.94 40.56 15.46
CA GLN A 112 47.26 41.08 15.10
C GLN A 112 48.05 40.52 13.90
N MET A 113 48.31 41.47 12.99
CA MET A 113 49.21 41.45 11.85
C MET A 113 50.60 40.86 12.18
N ASN A 114 51.11 40.01 11.27
CA ASN A 114 52.42 40.25 10.69
C ASN A 114 52.66 39.42 9.42
N ASN A 115 53.10 40.11 8.37
CA ASN A 115 53.62 39.55 7.13
C ASN A 115 54.77 38.58 7.40
N LYS A 116 54.68 37.36 6.86
CA LYS A 116 55.82 36.62 6.31
C LYS A 116 55.34 35.50 5.40
N SER A 117 55.70 35.65 4.14
CA SER A 117 55.63 34.67 3.07
C SER A 117 56.43 33.43 3.44
N GLU A 118 55.77 32.30 3.69
CA GLU A 118 56.40 30.98 3.67
C GLU A 118 55.52 29.97 2.94
N ASN A 119 56.20 29.29 2.04
CA ASN A 119 55.73 28.41 1.00
C ASN A 119 55.40 27.05 1.64
N ASN A 120 54.12 26.76 1.91
CA ASN A 120 53.68 25.44 2.36
C ASN A 120 52.78 24.81 1.30
N GLY A 121 53.35 23.80 0.63
CA GLY A 121 52.63 22.91 -0.26
C GLY A 121 51.44 22.29 0.47
N VAL A 122 50.25 22.73 0.10
CA VAL A 122 49.03 22.02 0.39
C VAL A 122 49.09 20.74 -0.42
N ASN A 123 49.24 19.60 0.26
CA ASN A 123 48.96 18.28 -0.30
C ASN A 123 47.47 18.26 -0.67
N ASN A 124 47.19 18.73 -1.88
CA ASN A 124 45.92 18.58 -2.55
C ASN A 124 45.80 17.09 -2.87
N THR A 125 45.17 16.32 -1.99
CA THR A 125 44.69 14.98 -2.36
C THR A 125 43.69 15.18 -3.49
N HIS A 126 44.16 15.05 -4.73
CA HIS A 126 43.30 15.05 -5.90
C HIS A 126 42.24 13.98 -5.66
N ALA A 127 40.98 14.40 -5.47
CA ALA A 127 39.86 13.46 -5.44
C ALA A 127 39.93 12.65 -6.74
N VAL A 128 39.99 11.32 -6.61
CA VAL A 128 40.02 10.41 -7.76
C VAL A 128 38.76 10.69 -8.59
N ARG A 129 38.96 10.96 -9.88
CA ARG A 129 37.89 11.15 -10.85
C ARG A 129 37.99 10.04 -11.89
N LEU A 130 37.13 9.05 -11.74
CA LEU A 130 37.08 7.87 -12.59
C LEU A 130 36.24 8.16 -13.82
N LYS A 131 36.67 7.61 -14.96
CA LYS A 131 35.79 7.45 -16.12
C LYS A 131 34.91 6.22 -15.91
N LEU A 132 33.85 6.10 -16.72
CA LEU A 132 32.96 4.93 -16.64
C LEU A 132 33.69 3.61 -16.89
N GLU A 133 34.71 3.61 -17.75
CA GLU A 133 35.51 2.44 -18.08
C GLU A 133 36.49 2.03 -16.97
N ASP A 134 36.76 2.94 -16.01
CA ASP A 134 37.68 2.74 -14.89
C ASP A 134 36.96 2.26 -13.61
N LEU A 135 35.64 2.07 -13.66
CA LEU A 135 34.86 1.57 -12.53
C LEU A 135 35.36 0.19 -12.09
N ASN A 136 35.62 0.05 -10.79
CA ASN A 136 36.11 -1.20 -10.20
C ASN A 136 34.95 -2.16 -9.90
N TRP A 137 34.62 -3.02 -10.86
CA TRP A 137 33.57 -4.04 -10.72
C TRP A 137 34.03 -5.24 -9.88
N ASP A 138 33.31 -5.54 -8.80
CA ASP A 138 33.58 -6.71 -7.94
C ASP A 138 32.59 -7.86 -8.16
N ASN A 139 31.29 -7.55 -8.27
CA ASN A 139 30.21 -8.52 -8.54
C ASN A 139 30.18 -9.74 -7.59
N SER A 140 30.37 -9.54 -6.28
CA SER A 140 30.29 -10.57 -5.24
C SER A 140 28.94 -11.29 -5.20
N PHE A 141 27.82 -10.60 -5.44
CA PHE A 141 26.48 -11.18 -5.43
C PHE A 141 26.37 -12.33 -6.44
N VAL A 142 26.90 -12.11 -7.63
CA VAL A 142 26.90 -13.10 -8.72
C VAL A 142 27.93 -14.21 -8.47
N ARG A 143 29.10 -13.87 -7.90
CA ARG A 143 30.17 -14.83 -7.63
C ARG A 143 29.87 -15.79 -6.48
N GLU A 144 29.20 -15.32 -5.43
CA GLU A 144 29.09 -16.05 -4.16
C GLU A 144 27.70 -16.70 -3.94
N LEU A 145 26.65 -16.19 -4.59
CA LEU A 145 25.29 -16.70 -4.42
C LEU A 145 24.86 -17.63 -5.57
N PRO A 146 23.96 -18.59 -5.30
CA PRO A 146 23.47 -19.48 -6.35
C PRO A 146 22.71 -18.71 -7.43
N GLY A 147 23.15 -18.85 -8.67
CA GLY A 147 22.53 -18.24 -9.84
C GLY A 147 21.72 -19.24 -10.66
N ASP A 148 20.71 -18.74 -11.34
CA ASP A 148 19.94 -19.51 -12.30
C ASP A 148 20.83 -19.91 -13.50
N PRO A 149 20.87 -21.20 -13.89
CA PRO A 149 21.65 -21.62 -15.05
C PRO A 149 21.13 -21.05 -16.38
N ARG A 150 19.87 -20.61 -16.42
CA ARG A 150 19.27 -19.98 -17.60
C ARG A 150 19.53 -18.48 -17.63
N THR A 151 19.53 -17.90 -18.82
CA THR A 151 19.77 -16.46 -19.04
C THR A 151 18.73 -15.80 -19.95
N ASP A 152 17.64 -16.51 -20.26
CA ASP A 152 16.53 -15.95 -21.04
C ASP A 152 15.64 -15.02 -20.22
N THR A 153 14.83 -14.21 -20.91
CA THR A 153 13.91 -13.24 -20.30
C THR A 153 12.47 -13.78 -20.15
N ILE A 154 12.26 -15.08 -20.34
CA ILE A 154 10.92 -15.68 -20.36
C ILE A 154 10.37 -15.72 -18.92
N PRO A 155 9.21 -15.11 -18.65
CA PRO A 155 8.61 -15.15 -17.31
C PRO A 155 8.35 -16.57 -16.82
N ARG A 156 8.86 -16.90 -15.63
CA ARG A 156 8.72 -18.24 -15.01
C ARG A 156 9.07 -18.22 -13.52
N GLU A 157 8.77 -19.32 -12.85
CA GLU A 157 9.36 -19.59 -11.53
C GLU A 157 10.86 -19.93 -11.68
N VAL A 158 11.66 -19.35 -10.80
CA VAL A 158 13.11 -19.50 -10.70
C VAL A 158 13.39 -20.16 -9.35
N LEU A 159 13.74 -21.44 -9.39
CA LEU A 159 14.03 -22.26 -8.21
C LEU A 159 15.54 -22.32 -7.97
N HIS A 160 15.95 -22.58 -6.72
CA HIS A 160 17.35 -22.83 -6.35
C HIS A 160 18.34 -21.70 -6.65
N ALA A 161 17.86 -20.47 -6.89
CA ALA A 161 18.71 -19.35 -7.29
C ALA A 161 18.23 -18.02 -6.69
N CYS A 162 19.21 -17.18 -6.34
CA CYS A 162 18.99 -15.81 -5.84
C CYS A 162 18.88 -14.78 -6.96
N TYR A 163 19.31 -15.10 -8.18
CA TYR A 163 19.26 -14.21 -9.34
C TYR A 163 19.26 -14.98 -10.66
N THR A 164 18.90 -14.30 -11.73
CA THR A 164 19.10 -14.74 -13.12
C THR A 164 19.97 -13.71 -13.85
N LYS A 165 21.01 -14.16 -14.57
CA LYS A 165 21.80 -13.27 -15.44
C LYS A 165 20.94 -12.84 -16.62
N VAL A 166 20.77 -11.53 -16.80
CA VAL A 166 19.92 -10.97 -17.84
C VAL A 166 20.43 -9.60 -18.24
N SER A 167 20.57 -9.36 -19.54
CA SER A 167 20.97 -8.05 -20.07
C SER A 167 19.75 -7.14 -20.25
N PRO A 168 19.93 -5.80 -20.12
CA PRO A 168 18.91 -4.83 -20.54
C PRO A 168 18.38 -5.11 -21.95
N SER A 169 17.07 -4.96 -22.12
CA SER A 169 16.37 -5.28 -23.36
C SER A 169 15.35 -4.22 -23.78
N ALA A 170 15.29 -3.08 -23.09
CA ALA A 170 14.39 -1.99 -23.45
C ALA A 170 14.76 -1.43 -24.83
N GLU A 171 13.76 -1.24 -25.68
CA GLU A 171 13.95 -0.51 -26.93
C GLU A 171 14.08 0.98 -26.64
N VAL A 172 15.06 1.63 -27.29
CA VAL A 172 15.32 3.05 -27.14
C VAL A 172 15.45 3.72 -28.50
N GLU A 173 15.10 4.99 -28.56
CA GLU A 173 15.23 5.85 -29.73
C GLU A 173 15.68 7.23 -29.24
N ASN A 174 16.91 7.65 -29.57
CA ASN A 174 17.48 8.92 -29.15
C ASN A 174 17.32 9.22 -27.63
N PRO A 175 17.81 8.33 -26.74
CA PRO A 175 17.69 8.54 -25.30
C PRO A 175 18.41 9.82 -24.87
N GLN A 176 17.83 10.54 -23.90
CA GLN A 176 18.37 11.81 -23.39
C GLN A 176 18.52 11.77 -21.87
N LEU A 177 19.56 12.43 -21.36
CA LEU A 177 19.74 12.65 -19.93
C LEU A 177 18.75 13.71 -19.43
N VAL A 178 17.94 13.34 -18.44
CA VAL A 178 16.98 14.25 -17.78
C VAL A 178 17.67 14.98 -16.62
N ALA A 179 18.26 14.20 -15.71
CA ALA A 179 18.96 14.69 -14.53
C ALA A 179 19.94 13.63 -13.99
N TRP A 180 20.89 14.09 -13.18
CA TRP A 180 21.85 13.25 -12.46
C TRP A 180 22.17 13.83 -11.08
N SER A 181 22.61 12.99 -10.14
CA SER A 181 22.94 13.40 -8.78
C SER A 181 24.44 13.59 -8.61
N GLU A 182 24.82 14.84 -8.29
CA GLU A 182 26.20 15.19 -7.98
C GLU A 182 26.74 14.43 -6.76
N SER A 183 25.91 14.27 -5.73
CA SER A 183 26.33 13.56 -4.52
C SER A 183 26.56 12.06 -4.77
N VAL A 184 25.78 11.42 -5.66
CA VAL A 184 25.97 10.01 -6.03
C VAL A 184 27.17 9.84 -6.95
N SER A 185 27.43 10.80 -7.85
CA SER A 185 28.66 10.78 -8.67
C SER A 185 29.92 10.77 -7.80
N LYS A 186 29.95 11.59 -6.73
CA LYS A 186 31.07 11.63 -5.77
C LYS A 186 31.21 10.33 -4.99
N LEU A 187 30.09 9.69 -4.65
CA LEU A 187 30.06 8.41 -3.94
C LEU A 187 30.64 7.27 -4.79
N LEU A 188 30.44 7.32 -6.10
CA LEU A 188 31.02 6.41 -7.08
C LEU A 188 32.38 6.90 -7.64
N GLU A 189 32.88 8.04 -7.16
CA GLU A 189 34.12 8.67 -7.62
C GLU A 189 34.15 8.97 -9.13
N LEU A 190 32.98 9.12 -9.76
CA LEU A 190 32.82 9.41 -11.18
C LEU A 190 33.10 10.87 -11.49
N ASP A 191 33.82 11.13 -12.58
CA ASP A 191 34.02 12.49 -13.09
C ASP A 191 32.68 13.09 -13.57
N PRO A 192 32.26 14.27 -13.08
CA PRO A 192 31.10 14.99 -13.59
C PRO A 192 31.10 15.21 -15.12
N GLU A 193 32.26 15.24 -15.77
CA GLU A 193 32.36 15.36 -17.23
C GLU A 193 31.77 14.15 -17.98
N GLU A 194 31.70 12.97 -17.34
CA GLU A 194 31.14 11.75 -17.95
C GLU A 194 29.64 11.90 -18.29
N PHE A 195 28.89 12.70 -17.53
CA PHE A 195 27.45 12.95 -17.78
C PHE A 195 27.22 13.83 -19.02
N GLY A 196 28.27 14.48 -19.53
CA GLY A 196 28.23 15.27 -20.78
C GLY A 196 28.52 14.45 -22.04
N ARG A 197 28.86 13.16 -21.92
CA ARG A 197 29.21 12.34 -23.07
C ARG A 197 28.00 12.05 -23.96
N PRO A 198 28.14 12.08 -25.29
CA PRO A 198 27.05 11.75 -26.21
C PRO A 198 26.50 10.32 -26.07
N ASP A 199 27.33 9.37 -25.63
CA ASP A 199 26.97 7.96 -25.44
C ASP A 199 26.43 7.65 -24.03
N PHE A 200 26.51 8.58 -23.07
CA PHE A 200 26.05 8.35 -21.69
C PHE A 200 24.58 7.90 -21.63
N PRO A 201 23.62 8.53 -22.34
CA PRO A 201 22.23 8.06 -22.33
C PRO A 201 22.05 6.66 -22.93
N LEU A 202 22.89 6.24 -23.87
CA LEU A 202 22.86 4.88 -24.44
C LEU A 202 23.33 3.84 -23.42
N LEU A 203 24.35 4.16 -22.63
CA LEU A 203 24.86 3.29 -21.57
C LEU A 203 23.83 3.10 -20.45
N PHE A 204 23.28 4.20 -19.93
CA PHE A 204 22.35 4.17 -18.79
C PHE A 204 20.89 3.90 -19.16
N SER A 205 20.57 3.83 -20.44
CA SER A 205 19.33 3.19 -20.91
C SER A 205 19.49 1.68 -21.15
N GLY A 206 20.72 1.15 -21.05
CA GLY A 206 21.04 -0.25 -21.28
C GLY A 206 21.14 -0.65 -22.76
N ALA A 207 21.02 0.31 -23.69
CA ALA A 207 21.15 0.06 -25.12
C ALA A 207 22.60 -0.22 -25.55
N SER A 208 23.57 0.24 -24.76
CA SER A 208 24.98 -0.12 -24.87
C SER A 208 25.48 -0.65 -23.53
N PRO A 209 26.27 -1.74 -23.51
CA PRO A 209 26.78 -2.29 -22.27
C PRO A 209 27.86 -1.39 -21.67
N LEU A 210 27.88 -1.28 -20.34
CA LEU A 210 29.04 -0.72 -19.63
C LEU A 210 30.16 -1.77 -19.59
N VAL A 211 31.39 -1.34 -19.88
CA VAL A 211 32.57 -2.20 -19.82
C VAL A 211 32.73 -2.75 -18.40
N GLY A 212 32.87 -4.07 -18.27
CA GLY A 212 33.03 -4.77 -16.99
C GLY A 212 31.73 -5.09 -16.23
N SER A 213 30.58 -4.55 -16.67
CA SER A 213 29.28 -4.87 -16.07
C SER A 213 28.92 -6.35 -16.24
N LEU A 214 28.22 -6.91 -15.25
CA LEU A 214 27.71 -8.28 -15.25
C LEU A 214 26.20 -8.27 -14.90
N PRO A 215 25.32 -8.00 -15.88
CA PRO A 215 23.92 -7.76 -15.61
C PRO A 215 23.13 -8.95 -15.04
N TYR A 216 22.33 -8.71 -14.01
CA TYR A 216 21.44 -9.70 -13.39
C TYR A 216 20.14 -9.09 -12.84
N ALA A 217 19.15 -9.94 -12.59
CA ALA A 217 17.90 -9.59 -11.91
C ALA A 217 17.74 -10.50 -10.69
N GLN A 218 17.37 -9.95 -9.53
CA GLN A 218 17.24 -10.70 -8.29
C GLN A 218 15.90 -11.46 -8.19
N CYS A 219 15.95 -12.66 -7.60
CA CYS A 219 14.79 -13.45 -7.23
C CYS A 219 14.39 -13.14 -5.79
N TYR A 220 13.14 -12.75 -5.58
CA TYR A 220 12.56 -12.58 -4.25
C TYR A 220 11.05 -12.84 -4.29
N GLY A 221 10.44 -12.98 -3.11
CA GLY A 221 9.00 -13.09 -2.92
C GLY A 221 8.52 -11.98 -1.99
N GLY A 222 7.30 -12.06 -1.47
CA GLY A 222 6.85 -11.08 -0.50
C GLY A 222 5.40 -11.23 -0.09
N HIS A 223 5.07 -10.65 1.05
CA HIS A 223 3.70 -10.44 1.49
C HIS A 223 3.22 -9.08 0.99
N GLN A 224 2.31 -9.09 0.02
CA GLN A 224 1.68 -7.90 -0.52
C GLN A 224 0.37 -7.65 0.20
N PHE A 225 0.20 -6.48 0.82
CA PHE A 225 -0.97 -6.15 1.63
C PHE A 225 -1.29 -7.18 2.73
N GLY A 226 -0.25 -7.80 3.30
CA GLY A 226 -0.36 -8.85 4.33
C GLY A 226 -0.53 -10.27 3.78
N MET A 227 -0.66 -10.43 2.46
CA MET A 227 -0.90 -11.71 1.80
C MET A 227 0.34 -12.21 1.08
N TRP A 228 0.73 -13.48 1.27
CA TRP A 228 1.83 -14.08 0.51
C TRP A 228 1.53 -14.06 -1.00
N ALA A 229 2.40 -13.41 -1.78
CA ALA A 229 2.24 -13.20 -3.22
C ALA A 229 3.01 -14.21 -4.08
N GLY A 230 3.68 -15.20 -3.46
CA GLY A 230 4.56 -16.13 -4.17
C GLY A 230 5.81 -15.45 -4.70
N GLN A 231 6.33 -15.95 -5.82
CA GLN A 231 7.51 -15.37 -6.46
C GLN A 231 7.19 -14.00 -7.09
N LEU A 232 8.02 -13.04 -6.73
CA LEU A 232 8.11 -11.71 -7.34
C LEU A 232 9.45 -11.65 -8.09
N GLY A 233 10.40 -10.84 -7.61
CA GLY A 233 11.69 -10.61 -8.21
C GLY A 233 11.77 -9.27 -8.94
N ASP A 234 12.96 -8.97 -9.46
CA ASP A 234 13.25 -7.77 -10.23
C ASP A 234 12.56 -7.85 -11.62
N GLY A 235 11.24 -7.63 -11.64
CA GLY A 235 10.41 -7.80 -12.84
C GLY A 235 10.51 -6.68 -13.87
N ARG A 236 11.17 -5.58 -13.52
CA ARG A 236 11.46 -4.44 -14.41
C ARG A 236 12.76 -3.74 -14.03
N ALA A 237 13.63 -4.43 -13.30
CA ALA A 237 14.88 -3.90 -12.82
C ALA A 237 15.99 -4.86 -13.20
N ILE A 238 17.15 -4.32 -13.58
CA ILE A 238 18.33 -5.10 -13.96
C ILE A 238 19.52 -4.42 -13.31
N THR A 239 20.16 -5.12 -12.39
CA THR A 239 21.42 -4.68 -11.78
C THR A 239 22.53 -4.88 -12.79
N LEU A 240 23.28 -3.82 -13.11
CA LEU A 240 24.43 -3.86 -14.00
C LEU A 240 25.65 -4.54 -13.35
N GLY A 241 25.73 -4.45 -12.02
CA GLY A 241 26.79 -5.06 -11.23
C GLY A 241 27.04 -4.30 -9.94
N GLU A 242 28.08 -4.71 -9.23
CA GLU A 242 28.55 -4.10 -7.98
C GLU A 242 29.90 -3.44 -8.21
N VAL A 243 30.02 -2.16 -7.88
CA VAL A 243 31.28 -1.40 -7.94
C VAL A 243 31.82 -1.17 -6.53
N LEU A 244 33.15 -1.12 -6.41
CA LEU A 244 33.86 -0.70 -5.20
C LEU A 244 34.44 0.70 -5.42
N ASN A 245 34.23 1.59 -4.45
CA ASN A 245 34.94 2.87 -4.42
C ASN A 245 36.32 2.74 -3.76
N SER A 246 37.12 3.81 -3.73
CA SER A 246 38.46 3.80 -3.12
C SER A 246 38.46 3.46 -1.63
N LYS A 247 37.33 3.59 -0.94
CA LYS A 247 37.14 3.21 0.48
C LYS A 247 36.76 1.73 0.65
N SER A 248 36.75 0.96 -0.43
CA SER A 248 36.26 -0.43 -0.45
C SER A 248 34.78 -0.56 -0.04
N GLU A 249 33.99 0.52 -0.18
CA GLU A 249 32.55 0.46 -0.02
C GLU A 249 31.92 -0.04 -1.32
N ARG A 250 30.96 -0.94 -1.19
CA ARG A 250 30.28 -1.61 -2.29
C ARG A 250 28.98 -0.92 -2.64
N TRP A 251 28.71 -0.78 -3.94
CA TRP A 251 27.50 -0.17 -4.48
C TRP A 251 26.97 -0.96 -5.68
N GLU A 252 25.74 -1.46 -5.59
CA GLU A 252 24.97 -2.04 -6.70
C GLU A 252 24.40 -0.91 -7.58
N LEU A 253 24.60 -0.98 -8.90
CA LEU A 253 24.01 -0.08 -9.89
C LEU A 253 22.84 -0.80 -10.59
N GLN A 254 21.60 -0.34 -10.39
CA GLN A 254 20.40 -1.01 -10.90
C GLN A 254 19.58 -0.10 -11.83
N LEU A 255 19.39 -0.53 -13.08
CA LEU A 255 18.53 0.15 -14.05
C LEU A 255 17.08 -0.33 -13.90
N LYS A 256 16.18 0.58 -13.54
CA LYS A 256 14.74 0.30 -13.42
C LYS A 256 13.99 0.86 -14.62
N GLY A 257 13.25 -0.01 -15.31
CA GLY A 257 12.66 0.23 -16.62
C GLY A 257 13.44 -0.36 -17.80
N ALA A 258 14.49 -1.13 -17.53
CA ALA A 258 15.47 -1.59 -18.52
C ALA A 258 15.04 -2.82 -19.35
N GLY A 259 13.79 -3.28 -19.23
CA GLY A 259 13.26 -4.39 -20.02
C GLY A 259 12.78 -5.57 -19.19
N LYS A 260 12.39 -6.65 -19.88
CA LYS A 260 11.81 -7.85 -19.27
C LYS A 260 12.87 -8.74 -18.64
N THR A 261 12.45 -9.45 -17.61
CA THR A 261 13.22 -10.47 -16.91
C THR A 261 12.32 -11.69 -16.67
N PRO A 262 12.88 -12.84 -16.23
CA PRO A 262 12.07 -13.98 -15.78
C PRO A 262 11.06 -13.64 -14.67
N TYR A 263 11.24 -12.50 -14.00
CA TYR A 263 10.42 -12.03 -12.89
C TYR A 263 9.32 -11.05 -13.32
N SER A 264 9.24 -10.67 -14.60
CA SER A 264 8.27 -9.69 -15.11
C SER A 264 6.81 -10.15 -14.98
N ARG A 265 6.56 -11.45 -14.75
CA ARG A 265 5.22 -12.04 -14.72
C ARG A 265 4.45 -11.68 -16.00
N PHE A 266 3.42 -10.86 -15.90
CA PHE A 266 2.60 -10.41 -17.03
C PHE A 266 2.94 -8.98 -17.49
N ALA A 267 3.89 -8.30 -16.82
CA ALA A 267 4.26 -6.92 -17.12
C ALA A 267 5.27 -6.82 -18.26
N ASP A 268 5.45 -5.61 -18.77
CA ASP A 268 6.32 -5.32 -19.92
C ASP A 268 7.80 -5.07 -19.55
N GLY A 269 8.13 -4.93 -18.27
CA GLY A 269 9.48 -4.64 -17.81
C GLY A 269 9.93 -3.18 -17.98
N LEU A 270 9.02 -2.28 -18.38
CA LEU A 270 9.34 -0.87 -18.70
C LEU A 270 8.88 0.08 -17.59
N ALA A 271 9.45 1.28 -17.56
CA ALA A 271 9.05 2.38 -16.69
C ALA A 271 8.75 3.64 -17.49
N VAL A 272 7.92 4.51 -16.93
CA VAL A 272 7.53 5.79 -17.55
C VAL A 272 8.25 6.96 -16.89
N LEU A 273 8.36 8.07 -17.61
CA LEU A 273 9.06 9.29 -17.19
C LEU A 273 8.52 9.80 -15.86
N ARG A 274 7.19 9.87 -15.71
CA ARG A 274 6.53 10.33 -14.49
C ARG A 274 6.95 9.55 -13.23
N SER A 275 6.88 8.23 -13.26
CA SER A 275 7.29 7.39 -12.12
C SER A 275 8.79 7.49 -11.85
N SER A 276 9.60 7.63 -12.91
CA SER A 276 11.05 7.67 -12.81
C SER A 276 11.55 9.01 -12.26
N ILE A 277 10.91 10.14 -12.62
CA ILE A 277 11.15 11.46 -12.00
C ILE A 277 10.84 11.42 -10.51
N ARG A 278 9.67 10.86 -10.13
CA ARG A 278 9.27 10.76 -8.72
C ARG A 278 10.27 9.94 -7.89
N GLU A 279 10.70 8.80 -8.41
CA GLU A 279 11.68 7.95 -7.74
C GLU A 279 13.06 8.62 -7.64
N PHE A 280 13.54 9.22 -8.73
CA PHE A 280 14.81 9.95 -8.75
C PHE A 280 14.83 11.10 -7.73
N LEU A 281 13.82 11.99 -7.77
CA LEU A 281 13.75 13.13 -6.86
C LEU A 281 13.55 12.71 -5.40
N CYS A 282 12.73 11.69 -5.13
CA CYS A 282 12.45 11.27 -3.76
C CYS A 282 13.63 10.56 -3.11
N SER A 283 14.38 9.76 -3.87
CA SER A 283 15.62 9.13 -3.41
C SER A 283 16.59 10.19 -2.88
N GLU A 284 16.81 11.25 -3.65
CA GLU A 284 17.76 12.30 -3.29
C GLU A 284 17.20 13.26 -2.23
N ALA A 285 15.90 13.55 -2.23
CA ALA A 285 15.25 14.32 -1.16
C ALA A 285 15.36 13.62 0.20
N MET A 286 15.10 12.30 0.24
CA MET A 286 15.19 11.51 1.48
C MET A 286 16.62 11.47 2.01
N HIS A 287 17.62 11.34 1.13
CA HIS A 287 19.03 11.41 1.53
C HIS A 287 19.38 12.74 2.19
N ASN A 288 19.00 13.86 1.57
CA ASN A 288 19.29 15.20 2.09
C ASN A 288 18.45 15.59 3.32
N LEU A 289 17.36 14.88 3.59
CA LEU A 289 16.63 14.90 4.87
C LEU A 289 17.31 14.04 5.97
N GLY A 290 18.44 13.40 5.67
CA GLY A 290 19.14 12.52 6.62
C GLY A 290 18.43 11.19 6.87
N ILE A 291 17.55 10.77 5.95
CA ILE A 291 16.79 9.51 6.03
C ILE A 291 17.49 8.45 5.17
N PRO A 292 17.83 7.28 5.73
CA PRO A 292 18.46 6.21 4.96
C PRO A 292 17.59 5.78 3.77
N THR A 293 18.20 5.68 2.59
CA THR A 293 17.48 5.43 1.34
C THR A 293 18.39 4.88 0.24
N THR A 294 17.81 4.15 -0.71
CA THR A 294 18.44 3.94 -2.01
C THR A 294 18.64 5.27 -2.72
N ARG A 295 19.75 5.40 -3.44
CA ARG A 295 20.16 6.61 -4.15
C ARG A 295 19.79 6.53 -5.62
N ALA A 296 19.82 7.66 -6.33
CA ALA A 296 19.59 7.70 -7.77
C ALA A 296 20.73 8.45 -8.48
N LEU A 297 21.49 7.75 -9.32
CA LEU A 297 22.63 8.31 -10.06
C LEU A 297 22.16 9.21 -11.19
N CYS A 298 21.29 8.69 -12.06
CA CYS A 298 20.79 9.40 -13.23
C CYS A 298 19.42 8.91 -13.67
N LEU A 299 18.75 9.76 -14.45
CA LEU A 299 17.48 9.49 -15.10
C LEU A 299 17.62 9.80 -16.60
N VAL A 300 17.29 8.82 -17.44
CA VAL A 300 17.32 8.97 -18.90
C VAL A 300 15.96 8.66 -19.51
N THR A 301 15.59 9.36 -20.57
CA THR A 301 14.43 8.98 -21.41
C THR A 301 14.80 7.82 -22.31
N THR A 302 13.82 7.02 -22.74
CA THR A 302 14.03 6.02 -23.80
C THR A 302 13.72 6.56 -25.19
N GLY A 303 12.99 7.69 -25.27
CA GLY A 303 12.41 8.25 -26.50
C GLY A 303 11.35 7.38 -27.17
N LYS A 304 10.95 6.27 -26.52
CA LYS A 304 9.79 5.46 -26.87
C LYS A 304 8.62 5.77 -25.94
N LEU A 305 7.41 5.51 -26.42
CA LEU A 305 6.20 5.55 -25.60
C LEU A 305 5.95 4.19 -24.97
N VAL A 306 5.28 4.21 -23.81
CA VAL A 306 4.95 3.04 -23.02
C VAL A 306 3.48 3.16 -22.61
N THR A 307 2.68 2.17 -22.98
CA THR A 307 1.26 2.11 -22.64
C THR A 307 1.05 1.85 -21.14
N ARG A 308 0.33 2.72 -20.44
CA ARG A 308 -0.01 2.57 -19.01
C ARG A 308 -1.46 2.89 -18.75
N ASP A 309 -2.12 2.06 -17.95
CA ASP A 309 -3.37 2.40 -17.30
C ASP A 309 -3.05 2.89 -15.88
N MET A 310 -2.92 4.21 -15.72
CA MET A 310 -2.46 4.83 -14.48
C MET A 310 -3.40 4.56 -13.30
N PHE A 311 -4.71 4.49 -13.56
CA PHE A 311 -5.73 4.34 -12.53
C PHE A 311 -6.30 2.92 -12.43
N TYR A 312 -5.83 2.00 -13.27
CA TYR A 312 -6.36 0.65 -13.39
C TYR A 312 -7.87 0.65 -13.67
N ASP A 313 -8.34 1.64 -14.42
CA ASP A 313 -9.76 1.88 -14.71
C ASP A 313 -10.19 1.36 -16.09
N GLY A 314 -9.25 0.78 -16.84
CA GLY A 314 -9.44 0.29 -18.20
C GLY A 314 -9.12 1.29 -19.30
N ASN A 315 -8.59 2.48 -18.97
CA ASN A 315 -8.27 3.54 -19.94
C ASN A 315 -6.74 3.75 -20.08
N PRO A 316 -6.04 2.86 -20.82
CA PRO A 316 -4.61 3.00 -21.03
C PRO A 316 -4.27 4.25 -21.87
N LYS A 317 -3.15 4.87 -21.55
CA LYS A 317 -2.54 6.01 -22.26
C LYS A 317 -1.09 5.72 -22.59
N GLU A 318 -0.62 6.32 -23.67
CA GLU A 318 0.82 6.34 -23.98
C GLU A 318 1.51 7.39 -23.09
N GLU A 319 2.51 6.97 -22.33
CA GLU A 319 3.37 7.84 -21.53
C GLU A 319 4.83 7.72 -22.03
N PRO A 320 5.66 8.78 -21.98
CA PRO A 320 7.07 8.68 -22.34
C PRO A 320 7.80 7.65 -21.47
N GLY A 321 8.57 6.77 -22.09
CA GLY A 321 9.41 5.79 -21.41
C GLY A 321 10.66 6.42 -20.80
N ALA A 322 11.08 5.90 -19.65
CA ALA A 322 12.29 6.35 -18.97
C ALA A 322 12.93 5.23 -18.13
N ILE A 323 14.21 5.42 -17.82
CA ILE A 323 15.02 4.50 -17.02
C ILE A 323 15.75 5.30 -15.95
N VAL A 324 15.62 4.86 -14.70
CA VAL A 324 16.36 5.41 -13.56
C VAL A 324 17.46 4.44 -13.14
N CYS A 325 18.69 4.95 -12.97
CA CYS A 325 19.79 4.20 -12.39
C CYS A 325 19.80 4.40 -10.88
N ARG A 326 19.33 3.38 -10.16
CA ARG A 326 19.34 3.31 -8.69
C ARG A 326 20.71 2.85 -8.22
N VAL A 327 21.12 3.32 -7.05
CA VAL A 327 22.40 2.97 -6.41
C VAL A 327 22.15 2.62 -4.95
N SER A 328 22.64 1.48 -4.49
CA SER A 328 22.46 1.02 -3.10
C SER A 328 23.61 0.12 -2.67
N PRO A 329 24.00 0.05 -1.39
CA PRO A 329 24.96 -0.95 -0.94
C PRO A 329 24.46 -2.38 -1.15
N SER A 330 23.14 -2.56 -1.04
CA SER A 330 22.46 -3.77 -1.47
C SER A 330 20.99 -3.53 -1.83
N PHE A 331 20.44 -4.35 -2.74
CA PHE A 331 19.00 -4.44 -2.99
C PHE A 331 18.33 -5.64 -2.30
N LEU A 332 19.01 -6.32 -1.36
CA LEU A 332 18.42 -7.39 -0.56
C LEU A 332 17.25 -6.89 0.30
N ARG A 333 16.15 -7.65 0.26
CA ARG A 333 14.87 -7.34 0.91
C ARG A 333 14.50 -8.45 1.90
N PHE A 334 13.54 -8.23 2.78
CA PHE A 334 12.98 -9.32 3.59
C PHE A 334 12.41 -10.42 2.67
N GLY A 335 11.78 -10.00 1.57
CA GLY A 335 11.29 -10.87 0.51
C GLY A 335 12.33 -11.80 -0.14
N SER A 336 13.62 -11.40 -0.16
CA SER A 336 14.72 -12.20 -0.73
C SER A 336 14.94 -13.49 0.08
N TYR A 337 14.67 -13.46 1.38
CA TYR A 337 14.78 -14.63 2.26
C TYR A 337 13.48 -15.44 2.27
N GLN A 338 12.34 -14.73 2.28
CA GLN A 338 11.02 -15.35 2.37
C GLN A 338 10.73 -16.31 1.22
N ILE A 339 11.17 -16.00 -0.01
CA ILE A 339 10.93 -16.89 -1.15
C ILE A 339 11.56 -18.27 -0.94
N HIS A 340 12.80 -18.30 -0.45
CA HIS A 340 13.54 -19.53 -0.22
C HIS A 340 12.99 -20.31 0.98
N ALA A 341 12.62 -19.61 2.06
CA ALA A 341 11.95 -20.28 3.19
C ALA A 341 10.58 -20.85 2.82
N SER A 342 9.83 -20.18 1.94
CA SER A 342 8.49 -20.65 1.51
C SER A 342 8.52 -21.95 0.70
N ARG A 343 9.68 -22.32 0.16
CA ARG A 343 9.90 -23.55 -0.61
C ARG A 343 10.43 -24.72 0.25
N GLU A 344 10.62 -24.48 1.54
CA GLU A 344 11.05 -25.47 2.52
C GLU A 344 12.27 -26.29 2.07
N LYS A 345 12.17 -27.63 2.05
CA LYS A 345 13.28 -28.57 1.83
C LYS A 345 14.12 -28.29 0.58
N GLU A 346 13.54 -27.64 -0.42
CA GLU A 346 14.19 -27.35 -1.70
C GLU A 346 15.21 -26.19 -1.62
N ASP A 347 14.87 -25.10 -0.91
CA ASP A 347 15.66 -23.85 -0.93
C ASP A 347 16.03 -23.34 0.47
N ILE A 348 15.62 -23.99 1.57
CA ILE A 348 15.82 -23.46 2.93
C ILE A 348 17.29 -23.18 3.26
N ALA A 349 18.23 -23.95 2.69
CA ALA A 349 19.67 -23.73 2.86
C ALA A 349 20.16 -22.40 2.23
N ILE A 350 19.46 -21.88 1.22
CA ILE A 350 19.76 -20.59 0.59
C ILE A 350 19.50 -19.44 1.57
N VAL A 351 18.53 -19.57 2.50
CA VAL A 351 18.29 -18.56 3.54
C VAL A 351 19.55 -18.33 4.38
N ARG A 352 20.22 -19.41 4.80
CA ARG A 352 21.50 -19.34 5.52
C ARG A 352 22.58 -18.70 4.66
N THR A 353 22.69 -19.13 3.40
CA THR A 353 23.68 -18.61 2.44
C THR A 353 23.54 -17.09 2.24
N LEU A 354 22.31 -16.60 2.05
CA LEU A 354 22.01 -15.17 1.96
C LEU A 354 22.29 -14.43 3.27
N ALA A 355 22.02 -15.05 4.43
CA ALA A 355 22.29 -14.43 5.72
C ALA A 355 23.80 -14.29 5.95
N ASP A 356 24.58 -15.35 5.68
CA ASP A 356 26.04 -15.31 5.76
C ASP A 356 26.64 -14.29 4.77
N TYR A 357 26.12 -14.20 3.55
CA TYR A 357 26.53 -13.18 2.58
C TYR A 357 26.26 -11.76 3.11
N ALA A 358 25.03 -11.51 3.58
CA ALA A 358 24.65 -10.20 4.09
C ALA A 358 25.48 -9.79 5.31
N ILE A 359 25.72 -10.71 6.26
CA ILE A 359 26.54 -10.44 7.43
C ILE A 359 27.98 -10.12 7.01
N ARG A 360 28.59 -10.95 6.16
CA ARG A 360 29.99 -10.76 5.72
C ARG A 360 30.22 -9.42 5.03
N HIS A 361 29.33 -9.03 4.11
CA HIS A 361 29.55 -7.88 3.23
C HIS A 361 28.89 -6.59 3.70
N HIS A 362 27.86 -6.67 4.54
CA HIS A 362 27.09 -5.49 4.97
C HIS A 362 26.99 -5.30 6.49
N PHE A 363 27.33 -6.32 7.29
CA PHE A 363 27.41 -6.24 8.75
C PHE A 363 28.70 -6.90 9.29
N PRO A 364 29.90 -6.54 8.76
CA PRO A 364 31.15 -7.25 9.07
C PRO A 364 31.55 -7.18 10.55
N HIS A 365 31.05 -6.18 11.29
CA HIS A 365 31.25 -6.07 12.74
C HIS A 365 30.55 -7.18 13.53
N ILE A 366 29.52 -7.82 12.96
CA ILE A 366 28.82 -8.96 13.57
C ILE A 366 29.60 -10.26 13.34
N GLU A 367 30.24 -10.42 12.17
CA GLU A 367 30.99 -11.65 11.83
C GLU A 367 32.14 -11.90 12.82
N ASN A 368 32.73 -10.84 13.37
CA ASN A 368 33.87 -10.89 14.29
C ASN A 368 33.48 -10.69 15.77
N MET A 369 32.20 -10.79 16.12
CA MET A 369 31.74 -10.55 17.50
C MET A 369 32.32 -11.62 18.44
N SER A 370 33.16 -11.19 19.38
CA SER A 370 33.71 -12.07 20.43
C SER A 370 32.71 -12.20 21.59
N ARG A 371 32.67 -13.35 22.27
CA ARG A 371 31.87 -13.53 23.49
C ARG A 371 32.25 -12.45 24.50
N SER A 372 31.30 -11.57 24.82
CA SER A 372 31.46 -10.50 25.79
C SER A 372 30.45 -10.71 26.90
N GLU A 373 30.92 -10.75 28.16
CA GLU A 373 30.07 -10.89 29.35
C GLU A 373 29.06 -9.73 29.51
N SER A 374 29.24 -8.61 28.78
CA SER A 374 28.41 -7.40 28.88
C SER A 374 27.24 -7.30 27.89
N LEU A 375 27.09 -8.25 26.94
CA LEU A 375 26.01 -8.24 25.95
C LEU A 375 24.87 -9.22 26.28
N SER A 376 24.87 -9.77 27.50
CA SER A 376 23.74 -10.47 28.10
C SER A 376 22.68 -9.47 28.56
N PHE A 377 21.51 -9.45 27.93
CA PHE A 377 20.44 -8.52 28.30
C PHE A 377 19.24 -9.23 28.93
N ASN A 378 18.75 -8.68 30.05
CA ASN A 378 17.55 -9.14 30.74
C ASN A 378 16.29 -8.72 29.98
N THR A 379 15.37 -9.66 29.77
CA THR A 379 14.11 -9.49 29.03
C THR A 379 12.96 -8.91 29.88
N GLY A 380 13.27 -8.10 30.90
CA GLY A 380 12.31 -7.29 31.66
C GLY A 380 11.20 -8.02 32.45
N ASN A 381 11.03 -9.33 32.29
CA ASN A 381 10.04 -10.14 32.99
C ASN A 381 10.71 -10.97 34.08
N GLU A 382 10.21 -10.83 35.31
CA GLU A 382 10.62 -11.64 36.45
C GLU A 382 10.39 -13.13 36.11
N GLU A 383 11.48 -13.91 36.14
CA GLU A 383 11.63 -15.30 35.67
C GLU A 383 11.79 -15.50 34.14
N HIS A 384 13.02 -15.34 33.59
CA HIS A 384 13.72 -16.29 32.68
C HIS A 384 14.70 -15.67 31.66
N SER A 385 15.85 -16.34 31.53
CA SER A 385 16.87 -16.34 30.46
C SER A 385 17.32 -14.99 29.87
N ILE A 386 18.50 -14.57 30.31
CA ILE A 386 19.45 -13.79 29.51
C ILE A 386 19.48 -14.33 28.07
N VAL A 387 19.21 -13.47 27.09
CA VAL A 387 19.48 -13.79 25.67
C VAL A 387 20.91 -13.35 25.38
N ASP A 388 21.81 -14.31 25.17
CA ASP A 388 23.21 -14.04 24.80
C ASP A 388 23.32 -13.93 23.27
N LEU A 389 23.22 -12.70 22.77
CA LEU A 389 23.35 -12.40 21.34
C LEU A 389 24.75 -12.68 20.80
N THR A 390 25.78 -12.76 21.65
CA THR A 390 27.16 -13.04 21.21
C THR A 390 27.38 -14.51 20.86
N SER A 391 26.46 -15.38 21.28
CA SER A 391 26.49 -16.80 20.95
C SER A 391 25.91 -17.12 19.56
N ASN A 392 25.09 -16.22 19.00
CA ASN A 392 24.42 -16.42 17.73
C ASN A 392 24.44 -15.15 16.86
N LYS A 393 25.33 -15.13 15.86
CA LYS A 393 25.49 -14.00 14.93
C LYS A 393 24.20 -13.65 14.17
N TYR A 394 23.34 -14.63 13.88
CA TYR A 394 22.08 -14.38 13.17
C TYR A 394 21.05 -13.65 14.04
N ALA A 395 21.05 -13.93 15.35
CA ALA A 395 20.22 -13.22 16.31
C ALA A 395 20.67 -11.76 16.47
N ALA A 396 21.98 -11.52 16.62
CA ALA A 396 22.55 -10.17 16.64
C ALA A 396 22.22 -9.39 15.35
N TRP A 397 22.34 -10.04 14.19
CA TRP A 397 21.96 -9.45 12.91
C TRP A 397 20.47 -9.13 12.82
N ALA A 398 19.59 -10.04 13.24
CA ALA A 398 18.14 -9.80 13.23
C ALA A 398 17.74 -8.61 14.13
N VAL A 399 18.39 -8.45 15.29
CA VAL A 399 18.21 -7.28 16.16
C VAL A 399 18.64 -6.00 15.46
N GLU A 400 19.80 -5.98 14.81
CA GLU A 400 20.26 -4.77 14.11
C GLU A 400 19.35 -4.40 12.93
N VAL A 401 18.87 -5.39 12.15
CA VAL A 401 17.87 -5.16 11.09
C VAL A 401 16.59 -4.55 11.66
N ALA A 402 16.14 -5.05 12.82
CA ALA A 402 14.96 -4.55 13.52
C ALA A 402 15.15 -3.09 13.99
N GLU A 403 16.27 -2.78 14.64
CA GLU A 403 16.58 -1.43 15.11
C GLU A 403 16.75 -0.42 13.97
N ARG A 404 17.44 -0.81 12.88
CA ARG A 404 17.57 0.03 11.67
C ARG A 404 16.21 0.31 11.05
N THR A 405 15.33 -0.69 10.97
CA THR A 405 13.96 -0.52 10.46
C THR A 405 13.13 0.39 11.37
N ALA A 406 13.20 0.21 12.69
CA ALA A 406 12.53 1.07 13.66
C ALA A 406 12.96 2.54 13.53
N SER A 407 14.27 2.77 13.45
CA SER A 407 14.87 4.10 13.27
C SER A 407 14.41 4.76 11.97
N LEU A 408 14.36 3.97 10.87
CA LEU A 408 13.87 4.43 9.58
C LEU A 408 12.41 4.89 9.65
N VAL A 409 11.53 4.06 10.22
CA VAL A 409 10.10 4.37 10.34
C VAL A 409 9.89 5.57 11.26
N ALA A 410 10.63 5.71 12.36
CA ALA A 410 10.58 6.90 13.22
C ALA A 410 10.95 8.17 12.46
N LYS A 411 11.97 8.12 11.59
CA LYS A 411 12.33 9.24 10.70
C LYS A 411 11.23 9.56 9.70
N TRP A 412 10.56 8.57 9.11
CA TRP A 412 9.39 8.80 8.25
C TRP A 412 8.28 9.53 8.98
N GLN A 413 7.96 9.11 10.22
CA GLN A 413 6.97 9.81 11.06
C GLN A 413 7.39 11.26 11.33
N GLY A 414 8.68 11.51 11.58
CA GLY A 414 9.23 12.84 11.89
C GLY A 414 9.13 13.87 10.77
N VAL A 415 9.19 13.44 9.51
CA VAL A 415 9.06 14.32 8.33
C VAL A 415 7.70 14.23 7.65
N GLY A 416 6.79 13.41 8.16
CA GLY A 416 5.47 13.21 7.56
C GLY A 416 5.51 12.41 6.25
N PHE A 417 6.46 11.48 6.07
CA PHE A 417 6.55 10.65 4.87
C PHE A 417 5.66 9.41 4.99
N THR A 418 4.84 9.15 3.97
CA THR A 418 4.06 7.91 3.81
C THR A 418 4.53 7.15 2.57
N HIS A 419 5.05 5.94 2.77
CA HIS A 419 5.57 5.11 1.69
C HIS A 419 4.49 4.57 0.75
N GLY A 420 3.31 4.24 1.28
CA GLY A 420 2.13 3.77 0.53
C GLY A 420 2.13 2.30 0.10
N VAL A 421 3.27 1.58 0.14
CA VAL A 421 3.37 0.15 -0.22
C VAL A 421 4.43 -0.56 0.63
N LEU A 422 4.18 -0.70 1.93
CA LEU A 422 5.11 -1.35 2.88
C LEU A 422 4.92 -2.88 2.89
N ASN A 423 4.99 -3.49 1.70
CA ASN A 423 5.07 -4.94 1.56
C ASN A 423 6.45 -5.45 2.02
N THR A 424 6.59 -6.73 2.37
CA THR A 424 7.90 -7.28 2.81
C THR A 424 8.94 -7.33 1.68
N ASP A 425 8.52 -7.35 0.42
CA ASP A 425 9.42 -7.15 -0.72
C ASP A 425 9.97 -5.73 -0.81
N ASN A 426 9.36 -4.73 -0.17
CA ASN A 426 9.84 -3.34 -0.12
C ASN A 426 10.52 -2.98 1.21
N MET A 427 10.95 -3.97 1.98
CA MET A 427 11.70 -3.77 3.22
C MET A 427 13.15 -4.16 3.02
N SER A 428 14.05 -3.18 2.99
CA SER A 428 15.50 -3.42 2.88
C SER A 428 16.05 -4.01 4.18
N ILE A 429 16.92 -5.03 4.07
CA ILE A 429 17.65 -5.55 5.24
C ILE A 429 18.63 -4.55 5.84
N LEU A 430 18.99 -3.49 5.10
CA LEU A 430 19.89 -2.44 5.57
C LEU A 430 19.15 -1.29 6.27
N GLY A 431 17.81 -1.33 6.34
CA GLY A 431 17.00 -0.24 6.88
C GLY A 431 16.98 0.99 5.98
N LEU A 432 16.95 0.79 4.65
CA LEU A 432 16.84 1.84 3.63
C LEU A 432 15.40 1.99 3.14
N THR A 433 14.98 3.24 2.89
CA THR A 433 13.81 3.51 2.05
C THR A 433 14.08 2.98 0.64
N ILE A 434 13.16 2.20 0.08
CA ILE A 434 13.36 1.49 -1.19
C ILE A 434 12.04 1.41 -1.98
N ASP A 435 12.10 1.46 -3.32
CA ASP A 435 10.95 1.32 -4.22
C ASP A 435 9.86 2.38 -4.05
N TYR A 436 10.22 3.59 -4.48
CA TYR A 436 9.33 4.74 -4.56
C TYR A 436 8.23 4.57 -5.60
N GLY A 437 7.08 4.05 -5.17
CA GLY A 437 5.85 3.98 -5.97
C GLY A 437 4.89 5.14 -5.65
N PRO A 438 3.69 4.85 -5.14
CA PRO A 438 2.74 5.86 -4.70
C PRO A 438 3.09 6.37 -3.30
N PHE A 439 4.23 7.03 -3.12
CA PHE A 439 4.57 7.70 -1.86
C PHE A 439 3.93 9.09 -1.77
N GLY A 440 3.92 9.69 -0.59
CA GLY A 440 3.53 11.07 -0.39
C GLY A 440 4.03 11.62 0.93
N PHE A 441 4.43 12.89 0.95
CA PHE A 441 4.63 13.63 2.18
C PHE A 441 3.30 14.27 2.61
N LEU A 442 3.07 14.36 3.92
CA LEU A 442 1.94 15.09 4.47
C LEU A 442 2.07 16.57 4.10
N ASP A 443 1.06 17.07 3.38
CA ASP A 443 0.75 18.49 3.36
C ASP A 443 0.04 18.80 4.68
N ALA A 444 -1.29 18.74 4.70
CA ALA A 444 -2.08 18.76 5.94
C ALA A 444 -1.80 17.50 6.78
N PHE A 445 -1.66 17.67 8.08
CA PHE A 445 -1.51 16.56 9.00
C PHE A 445 -2.80 15.73 9.06
N ASP A 446 -2.72 14.51 8.53
CA ASP A 446 -3.80 13.54 8.58
C ASP A 446 -3.22 12.15 8.91
N PRO A 447 -3.47 11.63 10.13
CA PRO A 447 -3.01 10.31 10.53
C PRO A 447 -3.48 9.18 9.59
N SER A 448 -4.63 9.36 8.94
CA SER A 448 -5.23 8.38 8.04
C SER A 448 -4.81 8.56 6.57
N TYR A 449 -3.88 9.47 6.28
CA TYR A 449 -3.39 9.73 4.92
C TYR A 449 -2.73 8.48 4.33
N THR A 450 -3.22 8.06 3.15
CA THR A 450 -2.53 7.10 2.29
C THR A 450 -2.46 7.69 0.87
N PRO A 451 -1.26 7.82 0.28
CA PRO A 451 -1.08 8.24 -1.12
C PRO A 451 -1.47 7.16 -2.14
N ASN A 452 -1.64 5.92 -1.68
CA ASN A 452 -1.90 4.78 -2.55
C ASN A 452 -3.41 4.55 -2.72
N THR A 453 -3.95 4.81 -3.91
CA THR A 453 -5.36 4.60 -4.23
C THR A 453 -5.78 3.13 -4.15
N THR A 454 -4.85 2.20 -4.40
CA THR A 454 -5.09 0.73 -4.30
C THR A 454 -5.15 0.23 -2.86
N ASP A 455 -4.67 1.02 -1.90
CA ASP A 455 -4.78 0.74 -0.48
C ASP A 455 -6.18 1.08 0.07
N LEU A 456 -7.04 1.75 -0.72
CA LEU A 456 -8.41 2.06 -0.32
C LEU A 456 -9.36 0.89 -0.59
N PRO A 457 -10.32 0.60 0.32
CA PRO A 457 -10.63 1.33 1.55
C PRO A 457 -9.80 0.92 2.79
N GLY A 458 -8.95 -0.11 2.67
CA GLY A 458 -8.28 -0.76 3.80
C GLY A 458 -7.29 0.11 4.58
N ARG A 459 -6.65 1.08 3.91
CA ARG A 459 -5.67 2.04 4.48
C ARG A 459 -4.58 1.33 5.29
N ARG A 460 -4.15 0.15 4.84
CA ARG A 460 -3.16 -0.67 5.56
C ARG A 460 -1.85 0.10 5.74
N TYR A 461 -1.47 0.88 4.73
CA TYR A 461 -0.20 1.61 4.68
C TYR A 461 -0.36 3.11 4.90
N CYS A 462 -1.44 3.54 5.58
CA CYS A 462 -1.59 4.94 5.94
C CYS A 462 -0.50 5.40 6.92
N PHE A 463 -0.31 6.72 7.01
CA PHE A 463 0.76 7.36 7.78
C PHE A 463 0.89 6.79 9.21
N ALA A 464 -0.23 6.74 9.95
CA ALA A 464 -0.25 6.28 11.34
C ALA A 464 0.05 4.78 11.52
N ASN A 465 -0.20 3.96 10.49
CA ASN A 465 -0.02 2.50 10.57
C ASN A 465 1.41 2.04 10.24
N GLN A 466 2.25 2.90 9.65
CA GLN A 466 3.61 2.50 9.25
C GLN A 466 4.47 1.90 10.39
N PRO A 467 4.41 2.39 11.65
CA PRO A 467 5.12 1.77 12.78
C PRO A 467 4.71 0.31 13.04
N ASP A 468 3.40 0.04 13.10
CA ASP A 468 2.88 -1.30 13.35
C ASP A 468 3.14 -2.24 12.17
N ILE A 469 3.05 -1.73 10.94
CA ILE A 469 3.39 -2.49 9.74
C ILE A 469 4.88 -2.81 9.69
N GLY A 470 5.76 -1.90 10.12
CA GLY A 470 7.19 -2.17 10.23
C GLY A 470 7.48 -3.31 11.22
N LEU A 471 6.82 -3.31 12.39
CA LEU A 471 6.91 -4.40 13.35
C LEU A 471 6.40 -5.72 12.77
N TRP A 472 5.25 -5.70 12.09
CA TRP A 472 4.70 -6.87 11.41
C TRP A 472 5.67 -7.42 10.37
N ASN A 473 6.30 -6.56 9.57
CA ASN A 473 7.30 -6.97 8.57
C ASN A 473 8.54 -7.59 9.23
N ILE A 474 9.00 -7.08 10.39
CA ILE A 474 10.07 -7.69 11.18
C ILE A 474 9.67 -9.09 11.66
N ALA A 475 8.44 -9.28 12.15
CA ALA A 475 7.95 -10.60 12.55
C ALA A 475 7.96 -11.60 11.38
N GLN A 476 7.58 -11.15 10.17
CA GLN A 476 7.66 -12.01 8.98
C GLN A 476 9.11 -12.34 8.57
N PHE A 477 10.05 -11.42 8.83
CA PHE A 477 11.46 -11.64 8.58
C PHE A 477 12.07 -12.62 9.60
N THR A 478 11.85 -12.42 10.90
CA THR A 478 12.36 -13.33 11.95
C THR A 478 11.79 -14.74 11.80
N ARG A 479 10.50 -14.88 11.46
CA ARG A 479 9.89 -16.19 11.14
C ARG A 479 10.61 -16.93 10.02
N THR A 480 11.14 -16.21 9.04
CA THR A 480 11.93 -16.78 7.93
C THR A 480 13.25 -17.35 8.45
N LEU A 481 13.92 -16.65 9.37
CA LEU A 481 15.16 -17.10 10.00
C LEU A 481 14.92 -18.29 10.95
N SER A 482 13.82 -18.27 11.72
CA SER A 482 13.42 -19.40 12.57
C SER A 482 13.11 -20.65 11.76
N ALA A 483 12.42 -20.52 10.62
CA ALA A 483 12.15 -21.63 9.71
C ALA A 483 13.45 -22.28 9.18
N ALA A 484 14.50 -21.48 8.98
CA ALA A 484 15.83 -21.95 8.57
C ALA A 484 16.71 -22.41 9.75
N GLN A 485 16.17 -22.45 10.97
CA GLN A 485 16.88 -22.82 12.21
C GLN A 485 18.14 -21.95 12.41
N LEU A 486 18.03 -20.66 12.11
CA LEU A 486 19.09 -19.67 12.35
C LEU A 486 18.93 -18.96 13.67
N ILE A 487 17.68 -18.81 14.12
CA ILE A 487 17.32 -18.21 15.41
C ILE A 487 16.20 -19.01 16.08
N ASP A 488 16.11 -18.94 17.40
CA ASP A 488 15.01 -19.51 18.18
C ASP A 488 13.89 -18.49 18.48
N ASP A 489 12.82 -18.95 19.14
CA ASP A 489 11.67 -18.10 19.48
C ASP A 489 12.03 -16.97 20.46
N LYS A 490 13.01 -17.16 21.35
CA LYS A 490 13.43 -16.14 22.31
C LYS A 490 14.19 -15.03 21.60
N GLU A 491 15.11 -15.38 20.72
CA GLU A 491 15.86 -14.45 19.88
C GLU A 491 14.94 -13.67 18.93
N ALA A 492 13.96 -14.35 18.31
CA ALA A 492 12.97 -13.71 17.46
C ALA A 492 12.10 -12.70 18.23
N ASN A 493 11.62 -13.07 19.43
CA ASN A 493 10.86 -12.17 20.30
C ASN A 493 11.69 -10.97 20.75
N TYR A 494 12.96 -11.19 21.05
CA TYR A 494 13.87 -10.10 21.44
C TYR A 494 14.08 -9.08 20.32
N ALA A 495 14.25 -9.52 19.05
CA ALA A 495 14.34 -8.60 17.92
C ALA A 495 13.07 -7.73 17.76
N MET A 496 11.89 -8.29 18.00
CA MET A 496 10.62 -7.53 17.98
C MET A 496 10.52 -6.53 19.14
N GLU A 497 10.95 -6.92 20.34
CA GLU A 497 11.02 -6.02 21.51
C GLU A 497 11.95 -4.83 21.21
N ARG A 498 13.15 -5.11 20.68
CA ARG A 498 14.12 -4.09 20.30
C ARG A 498 13.60 -3.13 19.24
N TYR A 499 12.83 -3.61 18.26
CA TYR A 499 12.13 -2.73 17.32
C TYR A 499 11.23 -1.73 18.05
N GLY A 500 10.38 -2.22 18.96
CA GLY A 500 9.41 -1.40 19.69
C GLY A 500 10.08 -0.34 20.57
N THR A 501 11.09 -0.73 21.35
CA THR A 501 11.88 0.20 22.17
C THR A 501 12.59 1.23 21.30
N ARG A 502 13.30 0.79 20.27
CA ARG A 502 14.08 1.68 19.41
C ARG A 502 13.21 2.69 18.67
N PHE A 503 12.06 2.26 18.15
CA PHE A 503 11.11 3.15 17.48
C PHE A 503 10.64 4.26 18.42
N MET A 504 10.25 3.89 19.65
CA MET A 504 9.75 4.85 20.63
C MET A 504 10.84 5.82 21.08
N ASP A 505 12.07 5.36 21.30
CA ASP A 505 13.20 6.21 21.68
C ASP A 505 13.53 7.24 20.58
N ASP A 506 13.67 6.78 19.34
CA ASP A 506 13.97 7.65 18.21
C ASP A 506 12.82 8.62 17.90
N TYR A 507 11.56 8.15 17.95
CA TYR A 507 10.39 9.01 17.75
C TYR A 507 10.32 10.12 18.81
N GLN A 508 10.53 9.78 20.09
CA GLN A 508 10.55 10.76 21.16
C GLN A 508 11.67 11.78 20.96
N ALA A 509 12.88 11.31 20.65
CA ALA A 509 14.03 12.19 20.39
C ALA A 509 13.79 13.14 19.21
N ILE A 510 13.19 12.64 18.12
CA ILE A 510 12.82 13.45 16.96
C ILE A 510 11.79 14.51 17.36
N MET A 511 10.66 14.13 17.97
CA MET A 511 9.60 15.07 18.32
C MET A 511 10.06 16.13 19.32
N THR A 512 10.90 15.76 20.28
CA THR A 512 11.52 16.70 21.23
C THR A 512 12.38 17.73 20.52
N LYS A 513 13.26 17.31 19.59
CA LYS A 513 14.08 18.22 18.79
C LYS A 513 13.25 19.13 17.89
N LYS A 514 12.20 18.59 17.26
CA LYS A 514 11.27 19.38 16.41
C LYS A 514 10.57 20.49 17.19
N LEU A 515 10.32 20.29 18.48
CA LEU A 515 9.74 21.28 19.39
C LEU A 515 10.76 22.16 20.10
N GLY A 516 12.07 21.94 19.93
CA GLY A 516 13.10 22.72 20.64
C GLY A 516 13.04 22.58 22.16
N LEU A 517 12.56 21.43 22.66
CA LEU A 517 12.44 21.14 24.10
C LEU A 517 13.62 20.28 24.59
N PRO A 518 13.98 20.34 25.89
CA PRO A 518 15.04 19.50 26.44
C PRO A 518 14.62 18.05 26.72
N LYS A 519 13.30 17.77 26.79
CA LYS A 519 12.74 16.45 27.09
C LYS A 519 11.43 16.19 26.36
N TYR A 520 11.04 14.92 26.26
CA TYR A 520 9.76 14.52 25.68
C TYR A 520 8.60 14.78 26.65
N ILE A 521 7.59 15.52 26.20
CA ILE A 521 6.39 15.84 27.00
C ILE A 521 5.16 15.26 26.30
N LYS A 522 4.77 14.04 26.69
CA LYS A 522 3.72 13.25 26.04
C LYS A 522 2.41 14.03 25.85
N GLN A 523 1.91 14.67 26.91
CA GLN A 523 0.62 15.37 26.87
C GLN A 523 0.64 16.57 25.91
N LEU A 524 1.73 17.33 25.89
CA LEU A 524 1.90 18.48 24.99
C LEU A 524 1.91 18.04 23.52
N ILE A 525 2.67 16.99 23.21
CA ILE A 525 2.77 16.43 21.85
C ILE A 525 1.45 15.81 21.40
N SER A 526 0.78 15.04 22.26
CA SER A 526 -0.54 14.47 21.94
C SER A 526 -1.58 15.55 21.66
N LYS A 527 -1.61 16.64 22.45
CA LYS A 527 -2.53 17.77 22.22
C LYS A 527 -2.17 18.54 20.94
N LEU A 528 -0.88 18.70 20.63
CA LEU A 528 -0.42 19.30 19.38
C LEU A 528 -0.95 18.52 18.18
N LEU A 529 -0.63 17.22 18.11
CA LEU A 529 -0.97 16.39 16.96
C LEU A 529 -2.50 16.28 16.79
N ASN A 530 -3.26 16.26 17.89
CA ASN A 530 -4.71 16.32 17.84
C ASN A 530 -5.21 17.63 17.21
N ASN A 531 -4.71 18.78 17.66
CA ASN A 531 -5.07 20.08 17.07
C ASN A 531 -4.71 20.13 15.58
N MET A 532 -3.50 19.68 15.21
CA MET A 532 -3.08 19.63 13.80
C MET A 532 -4.01 18.74 12.95
N ALA A 533 -4.47 17.61 13.49
CA ALA A 533 -5.33 16.66 12.77
C ALA A 533 -6.75 17.20 12.56
N VAL A 534 -7.31 17.86 13.58
CA VAL A 534 -8.65 18.47 13.54
C VAL A 534 -8.66 19.65 12.57
N ASP A 535 -7.66 20.53 12.66
CA ASP A 535 -7.62 21.77 11.88
C ASP A 535 -6.89 21.61 10.53
N LYS A 536 -6.46 20.38 10.18
CA LYS A 536 -5.75 20.03 8.93
C LYS A 536 -4.56 20.96 8.65
N VAL A 537 -3.76 21.20 9.69
CA VAL A 537 -2.60 22.11 9.64
C VAL A 537 -1.47 21.48 8.83
N ASP A 538 -0.78 22.29 8.01
CA ASP A 538 0.39 21.82 7.26
C ASP A 538 1.51 21.35 8.19
N TYR A 539 1.90 20.08 8.06
CA TYR A 539 2.82 19.44 8.98
C TYR A 539 4.20 20.10 8.99
N THR A 540 4.78 20.29 7.80
CA THR A 540 6.14 20.82 7.64
C THR A 540 6.23 22.29 8.03
N ASN A 541 5.33 23.12 7.50
CA ASN A 541 5.36 24.55 7.73
C ASN A 541 5.01 24.90 9.17
N PHE A 542 4.17 24.12 9.85
CA PHE A 542 3.92 24.31 11.28
C PHE A 542 5.20 24.20 12.10
N PHE A 543 5.94 23.11 11.97
CA PHE A 543 7.19 22.92 12.73
C PHE A 543 8.26 23.94 12.35
N ARG A 544 8.33 24.36 11.08
CA ARG A 544 9.25 25.41 10.65
C ARG A 544 8.90 26.76 11.29
N LEU A 545 7.62 27.14 11.31
CA LEU A 545 7.16 28.41 11.88
C LEU A 545 7.16 28.42 13.41
N LEU A 546 7.00 27.27 14.05
CA LEU A 546 7.01 27.10 15.50
C LEU A 546 8.31 27.64 16.14
N SER A 547 9.42 27.58 15.40
CA SER A 547 10.71 28.13 15.82
C SER A 547 10.70 29.64 16.09
N ASN A 548 9.68 30.37 15.64
CA ASN A 548 9.52 31.80 15.85
C ASN A 548 8.71 32.17 17.12
N ILE A 549 8.11 31.20 17.82
CA ILE A 549 7.48 31.46 19.11
C ILE A 549 8.56 31.83 20.12
N LYS A 550 8.35 32.91 20.87
CA LYS A 550 9.27 33.43 21.89
C LYS A 550 8.98 32.80 23.25
N ALA A 551 10.02 32.55 24.05
CA ALA A 551 9.89 31.99 25.41
C ALA A 551 9.50 33.06 26.43
N ASP A 552 8.44 33.82 26.14
CA ASP A 552 8.01 34.97 26.95
C ASP A 552 6.53 34.82 27.35
N PRO A 553 6.24 34.46 28.61
CA PRO A 553 4.87 34.34 29.13
C PRO A 553 4.10 35.67 29.20
N SER A 554 4.75 36.83 29.00
CA SER A 554 4.11 38.15 29.08
C SER A 554 3.43 38.59 27.77
N ILE A 555 3.64 37.84 26.67
CA ILE A 555 3.03 38.14 25.37
C ILE A 555 1.50 38.11 25.49
N PRO A 556 0.78 39.17 25.04
CA PRO A 556 -0.68 39.21 25.07
C PRO A 556 -1.31 38.04 24.30
N GLU A 557 -2.42 37.53 24.81
CA GLU A 557 -3.11 36.37 24.24
C GLU A 557 -3.46 36.54 22.76
N GLU A 558 -3.79 37.76 22.35
CA GLU A 558 -4.16 38.12 20.98
C GLU A 558 -2.99 37.98 19.99
N GLU A 559 -1.76 38.06 20.49
CA GLU A 559 -0.53 38.03 19.69
C GLU A 559 0.15 36.64 19.67
N LEU A 560 -0.24 35.73 20.58
CA LEU A 560 0.40 34.40 20.73
C LEU A 560 0.42 33.58 19.43
N LEU A 561 -0.61 33.73 18.58
CA LEU A 561 -0.72 32.97 17.33
C LEU A 561 -0.10 33.69 16.12
N ASN A 562 0.37 34.94 16.27
CA ASN A 562 0.96 35.71 15.15
C ASN A 562 2.07 34.94 14.40
N PRO A 563 3.02 34.26 15.07
CA PRO A 563 4.05 33.48 14.38
C PRO A 563 3.53 32.31 13.55
N LEU A 564 2.34 31.79 13.87
CA LEU A 564 1.72 30.62 13.23
C LEU A 564 0.59 30.99 12.24
N LYS A 565 0.35 32.28 12.03
CA LYS A 565 -0.78 32.78 11.21
C LYS A 565 -0.85 32.18 9.81
N ALA A 566 0.30 31.89 9.18
CA ALA A 566 0.36 31.35 7.83
C ALA A 566 -0.17 29.90 7.70
N VAL A 567 -0.19 29.14 8.80
CA VAL A 567 -0.68 27.74 8.83
C VAL A 567 -1.99 27.58 9.60
N LEU A 568 -2.42 28.59 10.36
CA LEU A 568 -3.68 28.63 11.10
C LEU A 568 -4.66 29.62 10.43
N LEU A 569 -4.97 29.38 9.16
CA LEU A 569 -5.88 30.21 8.36
C LEU A 569 -7.34 29.81 8.61
N ASP A 570 -8.24 30.79 8.69
CA ASP A 570 -9.70 30.60 8.72
C ASP A 570 -10.24 29.69 9.85
N ILE A 571 -9.57 29.65 11.01
CA ILE A 571 -10.03 28.88 12.17
C ILE A 571 -11.09 29.64 12.99
N GLY A 572 -12.15 28.93 13.41
CA GLY A 572 -13.20 29.48 14.26
C GLY A 572 -12.72 29.83 15.68
N GLN A 573 -13.51 30.61 16.41
CA GLN A 573 -13.14 31.11 17.75
C GLN A 573 -12.79 30.00 18.75
N GLU A 574 -13.59 28.93 18.81
CA GLU A 574 -13.32 27.76 19.68
C GLU A 574 -11.96 27.11 19.36
N ARG A 575 -11.64 26.97 18.07
CA ARG A 575 -10.36 26.38 17.64
C ARG A 575 -9.21 27.32 17.96
N LYS A 576 -9.39 28.64 17.81
CA LYS A 576 -8.41 29.65 18.20
C LYS A 576 -8.05 29.53 19.69
N GLU A 577 -9.05 29.37 20.56
CA GLU A 577 -8.86 29.17 22.00
C GLU A 577 -8.09 27.87 22.31
N ALA A 578 -8.38 26.78 21.58
CA ALA A 578 -7.64 25.51 21.72
C ALA A 578 -6.15 25.66 21.37
N TRP A 579 -5.82 26.43 20.33
CA TRP A 579 -4.45 26.73 19.93
C TRP A 579 -3.74 27.65 20.93
N ILE A 580 -4.41 28.72 21.37
CA ILE A 580 -3.89 29.61 22.40
C ILE A 580 -3.56 28.82 23.68
N SER A 581 -4.49 27.96 24.12
CA SER A 581 -4.28 27.09 25.28
C SER A 581 -3.06 26.20 25.13
N TRP A 582 -2.82 25.65 23.93
CA TRP A 582 -1.64 24.83 23.67
C TRP A 582 -0.35 25.67 23.66
N VAL A 583 -0.36 26.84 22.99
CA VAL A 583 0.81 27.73 22.90
C VAL A 583 1.22 28.26 24.28
N LYS A 584 0.28 28.59 25.16
CA LYS A 584 0.59 29.01 26.54
C LYS A 584 1.40 27.95 27.30
N ILE A 585 0.94 26.70 27.29
CA ILE A 585 1.65 25.58 27.92
C ILE A 585 3.02 25.38 27.28
N TYR A 586 3.11 25.48 25.95
CA TYR A 586 4.38 25.38 25.25
C TYR A 586 5.36 26.49 25.66
N ILE A 587 4.93 27.74 25.76
CA ILE A 587 5.76 28.87 26.21
C ILE A 587 6.23 28.69 27.65
N GLU A 588 5.38 28.19 28.55
CA GLU A 588 5.78 27.86 29.92
C GLU A 588 6.93 26.84 29.95
N GLU A 589 6.83 25.77 29.14
CA GLU A 589 7.90 24.77 29.02
C GLU A 589 9.17 25.35 28.37
N LEU A 590 9.03 26.24 27.39
CA LEU A 590 10.16 26.94 26.78
C LEU A 590 10.87 27.85 27.80
N ALA A 591 10.13 28.67 28.54
CA ALA A 591 10.67 29.56 29.56
C ALA A 591 11.36 28.77 30.68
N ALA A 592 10.77 27.64 31.11
CA ALA A 592 11.36 26.75 32.10
C ALA A 592 12.65 26.07 31.62
N SER A 593 12.84 25.89 30.31
CA SER A 593 14.05 25.27 29.75
C SER A 593 15.30 26.16 29.86
N GLY A 594 15.13 27.49 29.95
CA GLY A 594 16.22 28.46 29.98
C GLY A 594 17.03 28.60 28.67
N ILE A 595 16.60 27.95 27.57
CA ILE A 595 17.31 27.99 26.29
C ILE A 595 17.00 29.33 25.57
N PRO A 596 18.01 30.12 25.18
CA PRO A 596 17.79 31.37 24.44
C PRO A 596 17.04 31.15 23.13
N ASP A 597 16.16 32.09 22.76
CA ASP A 597 15.30 31.97 21.59
C ASP A 597 16.06 31.79 20.27
N GLU A 598 17.18 32.49 20.08
CA GLU A 598 17.98 32.37 18.85
C GLU A 598 18.69 31.02 18.74
N GLU A 599 19.21 30.49 19.86
CA GLU A 599 19.80 29.15 19.90
C GLU A 599 18.76 28.06 19.65
N ARG A 600 17.59 28.19 20.29
CA ARG A 600 16.45 27.28 20.06
C ARG A 600 16.00 27.32 18.60
N LYS A 601 15.84 28.51 18.02
CA LYS A 601 15.44 28.67 16.63
C LYS A 601 16.44 28.02 15.67
N ALA A 602 17.74 28.22 15.88
CA ALA A 602 18.78 27.60 15.07
C ALA A 602 18.72 26.06 15.16
N SER A 603 18.59 25.50 16.37
CA SER A 603 18.51 24.04 16.56
C SER A 603 17.24 23.43 15.96
N MET A 604 16.09 24.10 16.09
CA MET A 604 14.84 23.69 15.46
C MET A 604 14.92 23.76 13.93
N ASN A 605 15.49 24.83 13.37
CA ASN A 605 15.60 24.99 11.92
C ASN A 605 16.55 23.96 11.28
N ALA A 606 17.53 23.45 12.03
CA ALA A 606 18.42 22.37 11.58
C ALA A 606 17.73 21.00 11.48
N VAL A 607 16.56 20.81 12.11
CA VAL A 607 15.81 19.53 12.11
C VAL A 607 14.41 19.63 11.51
N ASN A 608 13.87 20.84 11.37
CA ASN A 608 12.58 21.12 10.75
C ASN A 608 12.81 21.65 9.32
N PRO A 609 12.59 20.81 8.30
CA PRO A 609 12.86 21.21 6.92
C PRO A 609 11.95 22.38 6.54
N LYS A 610 12.49 23.28 5.71
CA LYS A 610 11.71 24.30 5.01
C LYS A 610 11.08 23.76 3.74
N TYR A 611 11.77 22.82 3.08
CA TYR A 611 11.35 22.23 1.83
C TYR A 611 11.22 20.71 1.97
N ILE A 612 10.11 20.17 1.47
CA ILE A 612 9.87 18.73 1.30
C ILE A 612 9.41 18.49 -0.13
N LEU A 613 9.56 17.26 -0.62
CA LEU A 613 9.15 16.88 -1.97
C LEU A 613 7.63 16.66 -2.04
N ARG A 614 6.87 17.76 -2.01
CA ARG A 614 5.41 17.76 -2.09
C ARG A 614 4.95 17.18 -3.43
N ASN A 615 3.81 16.50 -3.45
CA ASN A 615 3.31 15.84 -4.67
C ASN A 615 3.11 16.83 -5.83
N TYR A 616 2.63 18.05 -5.58
CA TYR A 616 2.45 19.05 -6.63
C TYR A 616 3.78 19.56 -7.21
N LEU A 617 4.88 19.52 -6.44
CA LEU A 617 6.22 19.87 -6.95
C LEU A 617 6.73 18.79 -7.90
N CYS A 618 6.53 17.51 -7.54
CA CYS A 618 6.77 16.41 -8.46
C CYS A 618 5.95 16.59 -9.74
N GLN A 619 4.63 16.84 -9.61
CA GLN A 619 3.76 16.97 -10.77
C GLN A 619 4.17 18.13 -11.68
N SER A 620 4.50 19.30 -11.12
CA SER A 620 5.01 20.42 -11.90
C SER A 620 6.31 20.09 -12.65
N ALA A 621 7.21 19.29 -12.05
CA ALA A 621 8.43 18.85 -12.70
C ALA A 621 8.17 17.82 -13.80
N ILE A 622 7.18 16.94 -13.59
CA ILE A 622 6.71 15.96 -14.58
C ILE A 622 6.09 16.67 -15.78
N ASP A 623 5.15 17.58 -15.55
CA ASP A 623 4.43 18.30 -16.60
C ASP A 623 5.38 19.07 -17.53
N ALA A 624 6.44 19.67 -16.96
CA ALA A 624 7.49 20.34 -17.73
C ALA A 624 8.34 19.32 -18.52
N ALA A 625 8.73 18.21 -17.89
CA ALA A 625 9.57 17.19 -18.52
C ALA A 625 8.86 16.46 -19.67
N GLU A 626 7.55 16.23 -19.58
CA GLU A 626 6.73 15.67 -20.66
C GLU A 626 6.67 16.59 -21.88
N GLN A 627 6.87 17.90 -21.70
CA GLN A 627 6.99 18.89 -22.77
C GLN A 627 8.44 19.07 -23.26
N GLY A 628 9.38 18.29 -22.72
CA GLY A 628 10.81 18.33 -23.05
C GLY A 628 11.63 19.36 -22.26
N ASP A 629 11.04 20.05 -21.27
CA ASP A 629 11.77 20.94 -20.36
C ASP A 629 12.17 20.20 -19.06
N PHE A 630 13.41 19.74 -18.99
CA PHE A 630 13.96 19.09 -17.79
C PHE A 630 14.44 20.08 -16.72
N GLY A 631 14.38 21.39 -16.97
CA GLY A 631 14.88 22.42 -16.07
C GLY A 631 14.16 22.44 -14.71
N GLU A 632 12.85 22.15 -14.66
CA GLU A 632 12.14 22.11 -13.38
C GLU A 632 12.53 20.90 -12.52
N VAL A 633 12.79 19.74 -13.13
CA VAL A 633 13.32 18.55 -12.43
C VAL A 633 14.66 18.90 -11.76
N GLN A 634 15.56 19.56 -12.50
CA GLN A 634 16.87 19.97 -12.01
C GLN A 634 16.77 21.03 -10.90
N ARG A 635 15.85 22.00 -11.02
CA ARG A 635 15.59 23.00 -9.97
C ARG A 635 15.06 22.35 -8.70
N VAL A 636 14.07 21.45 -8.80
CA VAL A 636 13.53 20.73 -7.64
C VAL A 636 14.63 19.90 -6.97
N LEU A 637 15.46 19.19 -7.74
CA LEU A 637 16.62 18.46 -7.21
C LEU A 637 17.53 19.40 -6.39
N LYS A 638 17.91 20.55 -6.95
CA LYS A 638 18.79 21.53 -6.26
C LYS A 638 18.16 22.11 -5.00
N VAL A 639 16.86 22.35 -4.97
CA VAL A 639 16.18 22.79 -3.73
C VAL A 639 16.21 21.69 -2.66
N MET A 640 15.99 20.44 -3.07
CA MET A 640 16.00 19.28 -2.18
C MET A 640 17.40 18.91 -1.66
N GLU A 641 18.49 19.43 -2.24
CA GLU A 641 19.86 19.23 -1.72
C GLU A 641 20.10 19.93 -0.37
N ARG A 642 19.34 20.99 -0.06
CA ARG A 642 19.49 21.78 1.18
C ARG A 642 18.13 22.07 1.83
N PRO A 643 17.37 21.03 2.23
CA PRO A 643 15.95 21.18 2.58
C PRO A 643 15.70 21.96 3.87
N TYR A 644 16.70 22.10 4.74
CA TYR A 644 16.64 22.84 6.02
C TYR A 644 16.99 24.32 5.90
N ASP A 645 17.68 24.70 4.83
CA ASP A 645 18.24 26.04 4.67
C ASP A 645 17.21 27.04 4.15
N GLU A 646 17.43 28.30 4.47
CA GLU A 646 16.77 29.40 3.77
C GLU A 646 17.41 29.57 2.39
N GLN A 647 16.62 29.46 1.32
CA GLN A 647 17.10 29.58 -0.06
C GLN A 647 16.42 30.77 -0.75
N PRO A 648 17.11 31.93 -0.87
CA PRO A 648 16.52 33.13 -1.49
C PRO A 648 16.04 32.88 -2.92
N GLY A 649 14.82 33.32 -3.24
CA GLY A 649 14.20 33.12 -4.55
C GLY A 649 13.52 31.76 -4.76
N MET A 650 13.65 30.86 -3.78
CA MET A 650 13.02 29.52 -3.81
C MET A 650 11.77 29.43 -2.94
N GLU A 651 11.20 30.55 -2.50
CA GLU A 651 10.05 30.59 -1.58
C GLU A 651 8.83 29.87 -2.14
N LYS A 652 8.68 29.80 -3.48
CA LYS A 652 7.58 29.08 -4.14
C LYS A 652 7.56 27.58 -3.81
N TYR A 653 8.71 26.97 -3.51
CA TYR A 653 8.85 25.55 -3.19
C TYR A 653 8.48 25.21 -1.74
N ALA A 654 8.39 26.22 -0.86
CA ALA A 654 7.94 26.05 0.54
C ALA A 654 6.44 26.33 0.71
N ARG A 655 5.75 26.80 -0.34
CA ARG A 655 4.34 27.18 -0.26
C ARG A 655 3.47 25.95 -0.03
N LEU A 656 2.33 26.20 0.60
CA LEU A 656 1.23 25.24 0.59
C LEU A 656 0.80 25.02 -0.88
N PRO A 657 0.30 23.82 -1.21
CA PRO A 657 -0.39 23.63 -2.48
C PRO A 657 -1.45 24.73 -2.63
N GLN A 658 -1.44 25.45 -3.76
CA GLN A 658 -2.41 26.53 -3.98
C GLN A 658 -3.82 25.96 -3.82
N ARG A 659 -4.77 26.68 -3.20
CA ARG A 659 -6.17 26.22 -3.08
C ARG A 659 -6.73 25.74 -4.44
N GLY A 660 -6.28 26.33 -5.56
CA GLY A 660 -6.63 25.89 -6.93
C GLY A 660 -5.90 24.63 -7.47
N LEU A 661 -4.78 24.20 -6.87
CA LEU A 661 -4.04 22.98 -7.21
C LEU A 661 -4.40 21.80 -6.29
N ILE A 662 -4.84 22.09 -5.05
CA ILE A 662 -5.65 21.15 -4.25
C ILE A 662 -6.91 20.76 -5.03
N ASP A 663 -7.35 21.66 -5.92
CA ASP A 663 -8.58 21.55 -6.68
C ASP A 663 -8.44 20.97 -8.10
N LEU A 664 -7.24 20.80 -8.69
CA LEU A 664 -7.14 20.27 -10.06
C LEU A 664 -6.96 18.75 -10.16
N GLU A 665 -6.35 18.09 -9.17
CA GLU A 665 -6.41 16.62 -9.07
C GLU A 665 -7.46 16.12 -8.07
N PHE A 666 -8.05 17.00 -7.24
CA PHE A 666 -9.09 16.63 -6.28
C PHE A 666 -10.43 17.39 -6.40
N ALA A 667 -10.50 18.62 -6.93
CA ALA A 667 -11.77 19.38 -7.03
C ALA A 667 -12.38 19.58 -8.42
N CYS A 668 -11.76 19.08 -9.49
CA CYS A 668 -12.56 18.62 -10.64
C CYS A 668 -13.57 17.53 -10.21
N PHE A 669 -13.37 16.90 -9.03
CA PHE A 669 -14.31 15.92 -8.47
C PHE A 669 -15.26 16.46 -7.39
N LEU A 670 -14.95 17.56 -6.70
CA LEU A 670 -15.76 18.09 -5.61
C LEU A 670 -16.55 19.37 -5.96
N ALA A 671 -16.03 20.27 -6.79
CA ALA A 671 -16.78 21.47 -7.21
C ALA A 671 -17.92 21.14 -8.21
N LEU A 672 -17.76 20.06 -8.98
CA LEU A 672 -18.83 19.48 -9.80
C LEU A 672 -19.87 18.72 -8.98
N HIS A 673 -19.60 18.37 -7.71
CA HIS A 673 -20.59 17.74 -6.84
C HIS A 673 -21.53 18.79 -6.22
N ASP A 674 -20.99 19.92 -5.76
CA ASP A 674 -21.80 20.96 -5.10
C ASP A 674 -22.58 21.84 -6.09
N LEU A 675 -22.03 22.14 -7.28
CA LEU A 675 -22.78 22.86 -8.31
C LEU A 675 -23.88 21.97 -8.93
N PHE A 676 -23.64 20.67 -9.06
CA PHE A 676 -24.60 19.70 -9.62
C PHE A 676 -25.68 19.29 -8.60
N MET A 677 -25.39 19.36 -7.30
CA MET A 677 -26.39 19.21 -6.23
C MET A 677 -27.33 20.43 -6.16
N GLN A 678 -26.84 21.66 -6.34
CA GLN A 678 -27.70 22.84 -6.35
C GLN A 678 -28.60 22.92 -7.60
N THR A 679 -28.12 22.50 -8.78
CA THR A 679 -28.97 22.38 -9.97
C THR A 679 -29.91 21.17 -9.93
N ASN A 680 -29.51 20.03 -9.35
CA ASN A 680 -30.41 18.87 -9.22
C ASN A 680 -31.49 19.06 -8.17
N ILE A 681 -31.27 19.81 -7.09
CA ILE A 681 -32.35 20.10 -6.12
C ILE A 681 -33.42 21.02 -6.76
N MET A 682 -33.05 21.90 -7.68
CA MET A 682 -34.00 22.67 -8.48
C MET A 682 -34.70 21.82 -9.56
N LEU A 683 -33.97 20.95 -10.27
CA LEU A 683 -34.54 20.02 -11.27
C LEU A 683 -35.45 18.95 -10.65
N TYR A 684 -35.14 18.47 -9.44
CA TYR A 684 -35.93 17.47 -8.71
C TYR A 684 -37.21 18.07 -8.09
N ARG A 685 -37.19 19.36 -7.72
CA ARG A 685 -38.41 20.10 -7.36
C ARG A 685 -39.30 20.38 -8.56
N TRP A 686 -38.72 20.68 -9.73
CA TRP A 686 -39.46 20.84 -10.98
C TRP A 686 -40.03 19.51 -11.54
N GLN A 687 -39.28 18.41 -11.43
CA GLN A 687 -39.75 17.08 -11.86
C GLN A 687 -40.91 16.57 -11.00
N LYS A 688 -40.92 16.84 -9.68
CA LYS A 688 -42.04 16.43 -8.82
C LYS A 688 -43.36 17.15 -9.16
N GLU A 689 -43.33 18.42 -9.53
CA GLU A 689 -44.55 19.15 -9.92
C GLU A 689 -45.08 18.75 -11.30
N ILE A 690 -44.18 18.35 -12.22
CA ILE A 690 -44.57 17.81 -13.54
C ILE A 690 -45.08 16.36 -13.43
N PHE A 691 -44.50 15.52 -12.56
CA PHE A 691 -44.94 14.14 -12.37
C PHE A 691 -46.33 14.05 -11.73
N VAL A 692 -46.64 14.93 -10.78
CA VAL A 692 -48.00 15.01 -10.18
C VAL A 692 -49.05 15.48 -11.20
N PHE A 693 -48.66 16.30 -12.17
CA PHE A 693 -49.56 16.73 -13.25
C PHE A 693 -49.75 15.66 -14.33
N LEU A 694 -48.73 14.83 -14.60
CA LEU A 694 -48.78 13.75 -15.60
C LEU A 694 -49.42 12.44 -15.06
N ASP A 695 -49.27 12.13 -13.77
CA ASP A 695 -49.96 10.99 -13.12
C ASP A 695 -51.48 11.19 -13.05
N SER A 696 -51.94 12.45 -13.00
CA SER A 696 -53.36 12.78 -13.04
C SER A 696 -54.01 12.54 -14.43
N LEU A 697 -53.20 12.45 -15.49
CA LEU A 697 -53.65 12.22 -16.87
C LEU A 697 -53.51 10.75 -17.32
N SER A 698 -52.56 9.99 -16.74
CA SER A 698 -52.32 8.58 -17.07
C SER A 698 -53.31 7.61 -16.38
N LEU A 699 -53.82 7.97 -15.20
CA LEU A 699 -54.82 7.19 -14.45
C LEU A 699 -56.21 7.14 -15.10
N GLY A 700 -56.53 8.06 -16.02
CA GLY A 700 -57.79 8.06 -16.77
C GLY A 700 -57.81 7.14 -17.99
N ILE A 701 -56.65 6.78 -18.54
CA ILE A 701 -56.54 6.02 -19.80
C ILE A 701 -56.29 4.52 -19.53
N PHE A 702 -55.60 4.19 -18.44
CA PHE A 702 -55.31 2.79 -18.07
C PHE A 702 -56.54 2.00 -17.59
N ALA A 703 -57.58 2.68 -17.09
CA ALA A 703 -58.83 2.05 -16.65
C ALA A 703 -59.76 1.62 -17.80
N ALA A 704 -59.52 2.09 -19.04
CA ALA A 704 -60.34 1.77 -20.21
C ALA A 704 -59.83 0.57 -21.03
N VAL A 705 -58.54 0.23 -20.94
CA VAL A 705 -57.91 -0.79 -21.81
C VAL A 705 -58.01 -2.21 -21.22
N ASN A 706 -58.10 -2.37 -19.89
CA ASN A 706 -58.17 -3.68 -19.23
C ASN A 706 -59.57 -4.34 -19.18
N ARG A 707 -60.55 -3.86 -19.96
CA ARG A 707 -61.90 -4.47 -20.04
C ARG A 707 -62.18 -5.25 -21.33
N ILE A 708 -61.22 -5.36 -22.24
CA ILE A 708 -61.40 -6.10 -23.49
C ILE A 708 -60.14 -6.93 -23.79
N MET A 709 -60.12 -8.19 -23.29
CA MET A 709 -59.43 -9.39 -23.81
C MET A 709 -58.92 -10.29 -22.67
N PRO A 710 -59.35 -11.56 -22.56
CA PRO A 710 -58.64 -12.58 -21.79
C PRO A 710 -57.58 -13.24 -22.68
N LEU A 711 -56.30 -13.13 -22.33
CA LEU A 711 -55.19 -13.75 -23.08
C LEU A 711 -54.67 -15.00 -22.37
N GLN A 712 -54.72 -16.09 -23.12
CA GLN A 712 -53.92 -17.30 -22.97
C GLN A 712 -52.43 -16.91 -23.03
N THR A 713 -51.71 -17.05 -21.93
CA THR A 713 -50.24 -17.05 -21.92
C THR A 713 -49.75 -18.10 -20.93
N ASN A 714 -49.88 -19.36 -21.34
CA ASN A 714 -49.19 -20.49 -20.70
C ASN A 714 -48.57 -21.44 -21.75
N GLN A 715 -48.23 -20.91 -22.94
CA GLN A 715 -47.77 -21.73 -24.07
C GLN A 715 -46.64 -21.09 -24.91
N MET A 716 -45.87 -20.14 -24.36
CA MET A 716 -44.81 -19.41 -25.08
C MET A 716 -43.45 -19.38 -24.34
N LEU A 717 -43.11 -20.44 -23.59
CA LEU A 717 -41.77 -20.61 -22.99
C LEU A 717 -41.21 -22.04 -23.17
N GLY A 718 -41.75 -22.83 -24.09
CA GLY A 718 -41.53 -24.28 -24.16
C GLY A 718 -40.56 -24.85 -25.21
N ASP A 719 -40.04 -24.09 -26.17
CA ASP A 719 -39.46 -24.72 -27.39
C ASP A 719 -38.05 -24.26 -27.84
N SER A 720 -37.18 -23.77 -26.95
CA SER A 720 -35.84 -23.29 -27.39
C SER A 720 -34.63 -24.14 -26.97
N PHE A 721 -34.76 -25.14 -26.08
CA PHE A 721 -33.62 -26.00 -25.70
C PHE A 721 -34.09 -27.43 -25.40
N ARG A 722 -34.21 -28.29 -26.42
CA ARG A 722 -34.47 -29.74 -26.25
C ARG A 722 -33.16 -30.52 -26.32
N GLY A 723 -32.58 -30.81 -25.15
CA GLY A 723 -31.61 -31.88 -24.96
C GLY A 723 -32.20 -32.93 -24.01
N GLU A 724 -32.06 -34.23 -24.30
CA GLU A 724 -32.54 -35.31 -23.45
C GLU A 724 -31.90 -35.23 -22.04
N ARG A 725 -32.75 -35.27 -21.02
CA ARG A 725 -32.38 -35.10 -19.61
C ARG A 725 -32.47 -36.45 -18.88
N ARG A 726 -31.53 -36.72 -17.97
CA ARG A 726 -31.64 -37.75 -16.93
C ARG A 726 -31.52 -37.08 -15.55
N GLU A 727 -32.27 -37.61 -14.57
CA GLU A 727 -32.49 -37.05 -13.23
C GLU A 727 -31.20 -36.57 -12.54
N THR A 728 -31.21 -35.34 -12.01
CA THR A 728 -30.08 -34.75 -11.29
C THR A 728 -30.50 -34.34 -9.88
N SER A 729 -30.84 -35.32 -9.04
CA SER A 729 -30.79 -35.15 -7.58
C SER A 729 -29.43 -35.64 -7.06
N GLY A 730 -28.36 -34.93 -7.45
CA GLY A 730 -27.01 -35.26 -7.02
C GLY A 730 -26.80 -34.91 -5.54
N GLU A 731 -26.38 -35.88 -4.74
CA GLU A 731 -25.99 -35.64 -3.34
C GLU A 731 -25.01 -34.45 -3.23
N PRO A 732 -25.13 -33.61 -2.16
CA PRO A 732 -24.22 -32.49 -1.94
C PRO A 732 -22.75 -32.92 -2.00
N LYS A 733 -21.94 -32.21 -2.80
CA LYS A 733 -20.53 -32.53 -3.00
C LYS A 733 -19.66 -31.73 -2.03
N ARG A 734 -18.65 -32.35 -1.43
CA ARG A 734 -17.69 -31.62 -0.59
C ARG A 734 -17.01 -30.53 -1.40
N TYR A 735 -16.78 -29.39 -0.78
CA TYR A 735 -16.27 -28.20 -1.47
C TYR A 735 -14.91 -28.44 -2.13
N LEU A 736 -13.99 -29.14 -1.44
CA LEU A 736 -12.66 -29.45 -1.98
C LEU A 736 -12.69 -30.37 -3.20
N ASP A 737 -13.63 -31.31 -3.26
CA ASP A 737 -13.76 -32.22 -4.41
C ASP A 737 -14.29 -31.47 -5.64
N ALA A 738 -15.25 -30.57 -5.42
CA ALA A 738 -15.73 -29.67 -6.46
C ALA A 738 -14.63 -28.69 -6.92
N LEU A 739 -13.78 -28.20 -6.02
CA LEU A 739 -12.68 -27.31 -6.36
C LEU A 739 -11.64 -28.02 -7.24
N LYS A 740 -11.24 -29.25 -6.89
CA LYS A 740 -10.35 -30.07 -7.73
C LYS A 740 -10.92 -30.30 -9.12
N LEU A 741 -12.23 -30.56 -9.23
CA LEU A 741 -12.90 -30.71 -10.52
C LEU A 741 -12.87 -29.38 -11.31
N GLN A 742 -13.14 -28.25 -10.67
CA GLN A 742 -13.05 -26.93 -11.30
C GLN A 742 -11.64 -26.66 -11.85
N GLU A 743 -10.59 -26.95 -11.08
CA GLU A 743 -9.20 -26.76 -11.50
C GLU A 743 -8.82 -27.64 -12.70
N LYS A 744 -9.25 -28.91 -12.69
CA LYS A 744 -9.06 -29.84 -13.81
C LYS A 744 -9.77 -29.35 -15.07
N LEU A 745 -11.04 -28.93 -14.96
CA LEU A 745 -11.82 -28.43 -16.08
C LEU A 745 -11.27 -27.10 -16.61
N ALA A 746 -10.86 -26.18 -15.73
CA ALA A 746 -10.24 -24.93 -16.12
C ALA A 746 -8.93 -25.16 -16.87
N SER A 747 -8.10 -26.11 -16.41
CA SER A 747 -6.87 -26.49 -17.09
C SER A 747 -7.14 -27.07 -18.47
N ASN A 748 -8.10 -28.00 -18.59
CA ASN A 748 -8.51 -28.58 -19.87
C ASN A 748 -9.10 -27.52 -20.81
N ARG A 749 -9.90 -26.58 -20.30
CA ARG A 749 -10.51 -25.51 -21.10
C ARG A 749 -9.46 -24.52 -21.61
N LYS A 750 -8.45 -24.21 -20.79
CA LYS A 750 -7.34 -23.29 -21.13
C LYS A 750 -6.48 -23.82 -22.28
N ILE A 751 -6.37 -25.13 -22.43
CA ILE A 751 -5.71 -25.79 -23.57
C ILE A 751 -6.69 -26.20 -24.69
N HIS A 752 -7.93 -25.69 -24.65
CA HIS A 752 -9.00 -25.97 -25.62
C HIS A 752 -9.36 -27.46 -25.77
N LYS A 753 -9.10 -28.29 -24.75
CA LYS A 753 -9.45 -29.72 -24.74
C LYS A 753 -10.94 -29.97 -24.50
N ILE A 754 -11.63 -29.03 -23.84
CA ILE A 754 -13.07 -29.07 -23.58
C ILE A 754 -13.69 -27.72 -23.96
N PRO A 755 -14.99 -27.66 -24.29
CA PRO A 755 -15.70 -26.40 -24.49
C PRO A 755 -15.93 -25.67 -23.15
N ASP A 756 -16.42 -24.42 -23.23
CA ASP A 756 -16.91 -23.69 -22.05
C ASP A 756 -17.92 -24.56 -21.29
N THR A 757 -17.72 -24.67 -19.98
CA THR A 757 -18.43 -25.64 -19.14
C THR A 757 -19.04 -24.93 -17.95
N LEU A 758 -20.29 -25.24 -17.62
CA LEU A 758 -20.96 -24.74 -16.42
C LEU A 758 -21.21 -25.90 -15.47
N LEU A 759 -20.59 -25.85 -14.28
CA LEU A 759 -20.91 -26.82 -13.23
C LEU A 759 -22.08 -26.29 -12.40
N SER A 760 -23.02 -27.17 -12.09
CA SER A 760 -24.13 -26.87 -11.18
C SER A 760 -24.23 -27.96 -10.13
N LEU A 761 -24.08 -27.57 -8.86
CA LEU A 761 -24.04 -28.51 -7.74
C LEU A 761 -24.45 -27.82 -6.43
N GLN A 762 -24.60 -28.63 -5.37
CA GLN A 762 -24.81 -28.16 -3.99
C GLN A 762 -23.65 -28.60 -3.11
N HIS A 763 -23.45 -27.91 -1.99
CA HIS A 763 -22.45 -28.26 -0.98
C HIS A 763 -23.11 -28.62 0.36
N PRO A 764 -22.52 -29.53 1.15
CA PRO A 764 -22.74 -29.55 2.60
C PRO A 764 -22.46 -28.15 3.18
N PRO A 765 -23.00 -27.80 4.37
CA PRO A 765 -22.74 -26.52 5.02
C PRO A 765 -21.25 -26.17 4.96
N THR A 766 -20.91 -25.09 4.26
CA THR A 766 -19.53 -24.73 3.97
C THR A 766 -19.39 -23.22 3.95
N TYR A 767 -18.44 -22.69 4.71
CA TYR A 767 -17.99 -21.32 4.59
C TYR A 767 -16.75 -21.28 3.71
N THR A 768 -16.74 -20.34 2.78
CA THR A 768 -15.54 -20.02 2.00
C THR A 768 -15.08 -18.63 2.35
N LEU A 769 -13.78 -18.45 2.51
CA LEU A 769 -13.12 -17.16 2.65
C LEU A 769 -12.53 -16.77 1.29
N GLY A 770 -12.98 -15.63 0.75
CA GLY A 770 -12.46 -15.10 -0.51
C GLY A 770 -11.08 -14.42 -0.35
N LYS A 771 -10.55 -13.86 -1.44
CA LYS A 771 -9.24 -13.21 -1.52
C LYS A 771 -9.02 -12.08 -0.50
N ARG A 772 -10.09 -11.48 0.04
CA ARG A 772 -9.99 -10.41 1.05
C ARG A 772 -9.58 -10.92 2.44
N ARG A 773 -9.66 -12.24 2.70
CA ARG A 773 -9.24 -12.92 3.95
C ARG A 773 -9.62 -12.17 5.23
N THR A 774 -10.88 -11.77 5.25
CA THR A 774 -11.55 -11.02 6.30
C THR A 774 -12.05 -11.97 7.38
N ASP A 775 -11.14 -12.70 8.03
CA ASP A 775 -11.48 -13.72 9.03
C ASP A 775 -12.26 -13.11 10.21
N HIS A 776 -12.06 -11.82 10.50
CA HIS A 776 -12.82 -11.06 11.49
C HIS A 776 -14.30 -10.83 11.12
N ASN A 777 -14.66 -11.00 9.84
CA ASN A 777 -16.06 -10.96 9.39
C ASN A 777 -16.75 -12.32 9.54
N LEU A 778 -16.03 -13.37 9.97
CA LEU A 778 -16.61 -14.63 10.38
C LEU A 778 -17.20 -14.47 11.78
N LEU A 779 -18.45 -14.00 11.82
CA LEU A 779 -19.20 -13.71 13.05
C LEU A 779 -19.62 -14.99 13.82
N ILE A 780 -19.25 -16.17 13.33
CA ILE A 780 -19.55 -17.46 13.96
C ILE A 780 -18.25 -18.07 14.51
N PRO A 781 -18.16 -18.36 15.82
CA PRO A 781 -16.98 -18.98 16.41
C PRO A 781 -16.71 -20.38 15.82
N GLU A 782 -15.44 -20.78 15.72
CA GLU A 782 -15.05 -22.10 15.20
C GLU A 782 -15.69 -23.27 15.94
N SER A 783 -15.93 -23.13 17.25
CA SER A 783 -16.64 -24.13 18.05
C SER A 783 -18.07 -24.36 17.57
N GLU A 784 -18.72 -23.32 17.06
CA GLU A 784 -20.10 -23.39 16.57
C GLU A 784 -20.17 -23.87 15.12
N LEU A 785 -19.18 -23.54 14.29
CA LEU A 785 -18.99 -24.15 12.96
C LEU A 785 -18.89 -25.67 13.04
N LYS A 786 -18.08 -26.18 13.97
CA LYS A 786 -17.96 -27.63 14.22
C LYS A 786 -19.28 -28.25 14.68
N ARG A 787 -20.07 -27.52 15.48
CA ARG A 787 -21.37 -27.99 15.98
C ARG A 787 -22.42 -28.12 14.86
N ILE A 788 -22.43 -27.20 13.89
CA ILE A 788 -23.37 -27.24 12.74
C ILE A 788 -22.85 -28.12 11.58
N GLY A 789 -21.71 -28.80 11.77
CA GLY A 789 -21.10 -29.63 10.74
C GLY A 789 -20.61 -28.85 9.52
N ALA A 790 -20.33 -27.55 9.68
CA ALA A 790 -19.89 -26.71 8.58
C ALA A 790 -18.38 -26.72 8.39
N GLU A 791 -17.92 -26.92 7.16
CA GLU A 791 -16.50 -26.81 6.81
C GLU A 791 -16.12 -25.34 6.52
N LEU A 792 -14.86 -24.96 6.74
CA LEU A 792 -14.33 -23.63 6.41
C LEU A 792 -13.13 -23.77 5.47
N HIS A 793 -13.21 -23.17 4.28
CA HIS A 793 -12.19 -23.27 3.24
C HIS A 793 -11.71 -21.91 2.75
N TYR A 794 -10.41 -21.77 2.52
CA TYR A 794 -9.85 -20.61 1.85
C TYR A 794 -9.89 -20.79 0.34
N THR A 795 -10.22 -19.72 -0.39
CA THR A 795 -10.49 -19.81 -1.84
C THR A 795 -9.89 -18.62 -2.59
N GLN A 796 -9.61 -18.82 -3.88
CA GLN A 796 -9.08 -17.78 -4.78
C GLN A 796 -10.18 -16.87 -5.37
N ARG A 797 -11.43 -17.01 -4.91
CA ARG A 797 -12.56 -16.21 -5.40
C ARG A 797 -12.46 -14.76 -4.90
N GLY A 798 -12.97 -13.81 -5.68
CA GLY A 798 -13.14 -12.44 -5.22
C GLY A 798 -14.19 -12.33 -4.10
N GLY A 799 -14.16 -11.22 -3.37
CA GLY A 799 -15.12 -10.94 -2.29
C GLY A 799 -14.67 -11.43 -0.90
N ASP A 800 -15.59 -11.34 0.04
CA ASP A 800 -15.43 -11.61 1.48
C ASP A 800 -15.82 -13.07 1.79
N ILE A 801 -16.56 -13.36 2.86
CA ILE A 801 -17.08 -14.67 3.24
C ILE A 801 -18.32 -15.03 2.43
N THR A 802 -18.49 -16.31 2.13
CA THR A 802 -19.70 -16.83 1.48
C THR A 802 -20.02 -18.18 2.08
N PHE A 803 -21.25 -18.31 2.54
CA PHE A 803 -21.82 -19.58 2.97
C PHE A 803 -22.42 -20.30 1.76
N HIS A 804 -22.19 -21.61 1.72
CA HIS A 804 -22.77 -22.58 0.82
C HIS A 804 -23.51 -23.59 1.67
N GLY A 805 -24.81 -23.80 1.41
CA GLY A 805 -25.62 -24.71 2.21
C GLY A 805 -26.49 -25.65 1.38
N PRO A 806 -27.08 -26.66 2.03
CA PRO A 806 -28.12 -27.49 1.41
C PRO A 806 -29.25 -26.61 0.86
N HIS A 807 -29.84 -27.00 -0.27
CA HIS A 807 -30.89 -26.27 -1.00
C HIS A 807 -30.43 -24.96 -1.67
N GLN A 808 -29.12 -24.69 -1.69
CA GLN A 808 -28.53 -23.61 -2.47
C GLN A 808 -27.90 -24.17 -3.75
N ALA A 809 -28.53 -23.88 -4.89
CA ALA A 809 -27.93 -24.16 -6.19
C ALA A 809 -26.74 -23.24 -6.44
N ILE A 810 -25.58 -23.81 -6.76
CA ILE A 810 -24.35 -23.06 -7.00
C ILE A 810 -23.86 -23.35 -8.42
N LEU A 811 -23.64 -22.28 -9.17
CA LEU A 811 -23.06 -22.34 -10.51
C LEU A 811 -21.58 -21.95 -10.48
N TYR A 812 -20.73 -22.79 -11.08
CA TYR A 812 -19.33 -22.48 -11.35
C TYR A 812 -19.08 -22.44 -12.87
N PRO A 813 -19.06 -21.23 -13.49
CA PRO A 813 -18.70 -21.06 -14.89
C PRO A 813 -17.20 -21.30 -15.12
N ILE A 814 -16.87 -22.27 -15.96
CA ILE A 814 -15.51 -22.56 -16.46
C ILE A 814 -15.44 -22.09 -17.92
N ILE A 815 -15.16 -20.79 -18.09
CA ILE A 815 -15.24 -20.11 -19.39
C ILE A 815 -13.98 -19.29 -19.67
N SER A 816 -13.58 -19.19 -20.94
CA SER A 816 -12.50 -18.27 -21.36
C SER A 816 -13.06 -16.87 -21.63
N LEU A 817 -12.88 -15.95 -20.69
CA LEU A 817 -13.32 -14.55 -20.86
C LEU A 817 -12.68 -13.87 -22.07
N ARG A 818 -11.44 -14.26 -22.41
CA ARG A 818 -10.73 -13.75 -23.59
C ARG A 818 -11.42 -14.19 -24.88
N ASP A 819 -11.80 -15.46 -24.97
CA ASP A 819 -12.39 -16.04 -26.19
C ASP A 819 -13.76 -15.40 -26.49
N ILE A 820 -14.50 -15.03 -25.44
CA ILE A 820 -15.81 -14.37 -25.55
C ILE A 820 -15.74 -12.82 -25.48
N GLY A 821 -14.54 -12.25 -25.45
CA GLY A 821 -14.34 -10.79 -25.47
C GLY A 821 -14.85 -10.03 -24.25
N LEU A 822 -14.98 -10.68 -23.08
CA LEU A 822 -15.50 -10.07 -21.85
C LEU A 822 -14.38 -9.67 -20.89
N GLY A 823 -14.46 -8.46 -20.34
CA GLY A 823 -13.68 -8.05 -19.17
C GLY A 823 -14.29 -8.53 -17.86
N ALA A 824 -13.50 -8.58 -16.78
CA ALA A 824 -13.94 -9.08 -15.47
C ALA A 824 -15.16 -8.34 -14.89
N ARG A 825 -15.25 -7.02 -15.11
CA ARG A 825 -16.41 -6.21 -14.68
C ARG A 825 -17.67 -6.63 -15.43
N LYS A 826 -17.59 -6.74 -16.75
CA LYS A 826 -18.73 -7.13 -17.59
C LYS A 826 -19.18 -8.56 -17.30
N TYR A 827 -18.24 -9.46 -16.98
CA TYR A 827 -18.54 -10.80 -16.48
C TYR A 827 -19.41 -10.77 -15.21
N VAL A 828 -19.06 -9.95 -14.22
CA VAL A 828 -19.85 -9.79 -12.98
C VAL A 828 -21.22 -9.19 -13.26
N GLU A 829 -21.30 -8.14 -14.09
CA GLU A 829 -22.56 -7.50 -14.50
C GLU A 829 -23.50 -8.50 -15.22
N ASN A 830 -22.95 -9.41 -16.03
CA ASN A 830 -23.72 -10.46 -16.69
C ASN A 830 -24.21 -11.53 -15.70
N LEU A 831 -23.44 -11.86 -14.67
CA LEU A 831 -23.90 -12.74 -13.57
C LEU A 831 -25.03 -12.09 -12.76
N GLU A 832 -24.92 -10.78 -12.47
CA GLU A 832 -25.99 -10.01 -11.81
C GLU A 832 -27.25 -9.99 -12.67
N SER A 833 -27.10 -9.73 -13.97
CA SER A 833 -28.21 -9.74 -14.94
C SER A 833 -28.88 -11.12 -15.02
N THR A 834 -28.10 -12.20 -14.95
CA THR A 834 -28.61 -13.58 -14.91
C THR A 834 -29.52 -13.80 -13.70
N MET A 835 -29.10 -13.34 -12.54
CA MET A 835 -29.87 -13.49 -11.30
C MET A 835 -31.10 -12.57 -11.25
N ILE A 836 -31.02 -11.36 -11.80
CA ILE A 836 -32.16 -10.44 -11.95
C ILE A 836 -33.20 -11.03 -12.89
N GLU A 837 -32.78 -11.60 -14.02
CA GLU A 837 -33.66 -12.28 -14.96
C GLU A 837 -34.37 -13.47 -14.30
N LEU A 838 -33.63 -14.33 -13.60
CA LEU A 838 -34.22 -15.45 -12.85
C LEU A 838 -35.25 -14.95 -11.81
N ALA A 839 -34.91 -13.91 -11.04
CA ALA A 839 -35.81 -13.33 -10.04
C ALA A 839 -37.12 -12.82 -10.67
N SER A 840 -37.03 -12.21 -11.85
CA SER A 840 -38.20 -11.70 -12.57
C SER A 840 -39.18 -12.79 -13.00
N LEU A 841 -38.70 -14.01 -13.31
CA LEU A 841 -39.56 -15.17 -13.63
C LEU A 841 -40.49 -15.55 -12.47
N TYR A 842 -40.12 -15.18 -11.25
CA TYR A 842 -40.85 -15.46 -10.02
C TYR A 842 -41.49 -14.20 -9.41
N GLY A 843 -41.63 -13.13 -10.19
CA GLY A 843 -42.27 -11.88 -9.75
C GLY A 843 -41.46 -11.06 -8.76
N VAL A 844 -40.20 -11.41 -8.50
CA VAL A 844 -39.31 -10.69 -7.59
C VAL A 844 -38.67 -9.52 -8.32
N LYS A 845 -38.93 -8.29 -7.85
CA LYS A 845 -38.34 -7.06 -8.43
C LYS A 845 -36.91 -6.87 -7.94
N ALA A 846 -35.96 -7.42 -8.69
CA ALA A 846 -34.54 -7.32 -8.42
C ALA A 846 -33.86 -6.23 -9.27
N CYS A 847 -32.83 -5.59 -8.72
CA CYS A 847 -32.01 -4.59 -9.39
C CYS A 847 -30.51 -4.77 -9.07
N PRO A 848 -29.59 -4.24 -9.89
CA PRO A 848 -28.17 -4.19 -9.53
C PRO A 848 -27.94 -3.22 -8.38
N GLY A 849 -26.80 -3.36 -7.70
CA GLY A 849 -26.41 -2.48 -6.60
C GLY A 849 -26.21 -1.03 -7.02
N LYS A 850 -26.13 -0.12 -6.02
CA LYS A 850 -25.75 1.28 -6.27
C LYS A 850 -24.29 1.35 -6.74
N LYS A 851 -23.87 2.53 -7.22
CA LYS A 851 -22.49 2.75 -7.69
C LYS A 851 -21.48 2.32 -6.62
N CYS A 852 -20.58 1.39 -6.98
CA CYS A 852 -19.57 0.73 -6.12
C CYS A 852 -20.07 -0.44 -5.25
N GLU A 853 -21.32 -0.86 -5.39
CA GLU A 853 -21.85 -2.10 -4.82
C GLU A 853 -21.92 -3.18 -5.89
N THR A 854 -21.54 -4.42 -5.54
CA THR A 854 -21.67 -5.60 -6.40
C THR A 854 -22.73 -6.54 -5.82
N GLY A 855 -23.49 -7.20 -6.68
CA GLY A 855 -24.56 -8.14 -6.36
C GLY A 855 -25.96 -7.62 -6.68
N VAL A 856 -26.96 -8.45 -6.39
CA VAL A 856 -28.37 -8.23 -6.77
C VAL A 856 -29.20 -7.89 -5.54
N TRP A 857 -30.10 -6.92 -5.67
CA TRP A 857 -30.84 -6.31 -4.57
C TRP A 857 -32.35 -6.31 -4.81
N VAL A 858 -33.16 -6.42 -3.75
CA VAL A 858 -34.62 -6.24 -3.77
C VAL A 858 -34.99 -5.05 -2.90
N GLU A 859 -35.91 -4.21 -3.37
CA GLU A 859 -36.53 -3.17 -2.56
C GLU A 859 -37.70 -3.75 -1.74
N THR A 860 -37.63 -3.64 -0.42
CA THR A 860 -38.72 -4.06 0.47
C THR A 860 -39.66 -2.88 0.80
N GLU A 861 -40.90 -3.17 1.23
CA GLU A 861 -41.91 -2.15 1.64
C GLU A 861 -41.45 -1.20 2.76
N LYS A 862 -40.30 -1.48 3.42
CA LYS A 862 -39.70 -0.67 4.49
C LYS A 862 -38.65 0.35 4.03
N LEU A 863 -38.48 0.60 2.72
CA LEU A 863 -37.40 1.42 2.15
C LEU A 863 -35.98 0.89 2.43
N VAL A 864 -35.85 -0.39 2.82
CA VAL A 864 -34.56 -1.07 3.04
C VAL A 864 -34.27 -1.98 1.84
N GLN A 865 -33.09 -1.83 1.24
CA GLN A 865 -32.60 -2.72 0.17
C GLN A 865 -31.96 -3.96 0.78
N LEU A 866 -32.40 -5.14 0.38
CA LEU A 866 -31.87 -6.44 0.83
C LEU A 866 -31.13 -7.16 -0.30
N HIS A 867 -30.06 -7.86 0.06
CA HIS A 867 -29.16 -8.52 -0.88
C HIS A 867 -29.63 -9.95 -1.19
N ILE A 868 -29.81 -10.28 -2.47
CA ILE A 868 -30.20 -11.61 -2.93
C ILE A 868 -29.00 -12.57 -2.92
N VAL A 869 -27.76 -12.07 -3.12
CA VAL A 869 -26.49 -12.85 -3.09
C VAL A 869 -25.29 -11.91 -2.84
N PRO A 870 -24.36 -12.11 -1.86
CA PRO A 870 -24.11 -13.28 -1.01
C PRO A 870 -24.14 -13.04 0.54
N CYS A 871 -24.22 -14.15 1.28
CA CYS A 871 -24.52 -14.30 2.72
C CYS A 871 -23.78 -13.40 3.73
N GLY A 872 -24.57 -12.75 4.60
CA GLY A 872 -24.21 -12.40 5.97
C GLY A 872 -24.72 -13.45 6.97
N ILE A 873 -24.02 -13.59 8.10
CA ILE A 873 -24.38 -14.46 9.23
C ILE A 873 -25.61 -13.89 9.95
N ALA A 874 -26.35 -14.75 10.66
CA ALA A 874 -27.54 -14.41 11.44
C ALA A 874 -27.34 -13.10 12.24
N ASP A 875 -28.30 -12.19 12.09
CA ASP A 875 -28.38 -10.78 12.54
C ASP A 875 -28.22 -9.72 11.43
N LYS A 876 -28.01 -10.13 10.16
CA LYS A 876 -28.31 -9.28 8.98
C LYS A 876 -29.32 -9.97 8.06
N GLU A 877 -30.37 -9.26 7.66
CA GLU A 877 -31.52 -9.76 6.89
C GLU A 877 -31.10 -10.34 5.51
N VAL A 878 -30.91 -11.67 5.41
CA VAL A 878 -30.64 -12.36 4.13
C VAL A 878 -31.94 -12.73 3.43
N THR A 879 -32.01 -12.53 2.11
CA THR A 879 -33.19 -12.72 1.26
C THR A 879 -33.03 -13.97 0.38
N SER A 880 -34.13 -14.68 0.08
CA SER A 880 -34.18 -15.82 -0.85
C SER A 880 -35.36 -15.68 -1.81
N LEU A 881 -35.33 -16.32 -2.98
CA LEU A 881 -36.47 -16.30 -3.90
C LEU A 881 -37.78 -16.70 -3.20
N ARG A 882 -37.72 -17.73 -2.33
CA ARG A 882 -38.87 -18.20 -1.54
C ARG A 882 -39.40 -17.14 -0.57
N ARG A 883 -38.54 -16.26 -0.07
CA ARG A 883 -38.90 -15.21 0.89
C ARG A 883 -39.54 -14.00 0.20
N GLU A 884 -39.14 -13.69 -1.03
CA GLU A 884 -39.56 -12.48 -1.74
C GLU A 884 -40.67 -12.71 -2.77
N THR A 885 -41.12 -13.95 -2.91
CA THR A 885 -42.23 -14.30 -3.80
C THR A 885 -43.37 -14.92 -3.01
N ASP A 886 -44.60 -14.49 -3.32
CA ASP A 886 -45.82 -15.14 -2.85
C ASP A 886 -46.19 -16.37 -3.71
N LEU A 887 -45.38 -16.68 -4.73
CA LEU A 887 -45.58 -17.82 -5.61
C LEU A 887 -45.06 -19.12 -4.98
N VAL A 888 -45.75 -20.22 -5.26
CA VAL A 888 -45.22 -21.55 -4.98
C VAL A 888 -44.09 -21.83 -5.97
N LEU A 889 -42.86 -21.90 -5.47
CA LEU A 889 -41.70 -22.21 -6.29
C LEU A 889 -41.74 -23.68 -6.78
N PRO A 890 -41.31 -23.95 -8.03
CA PRO A 890 -41.18 -25.30 -8.55
C PRO A 890 -40.01 -26.04 -7.88
N THR A 891 -39.79 -27.30 -8.26
CA THR A 891 -38.68 -28.10 -7.74
C THR A 891 -37.32 -27.43 -8.00
N GLU A 892 -36.33 -27.69 -7.15
CA GLU A 892 -34.99 -27.11 -7.29
C GLU A 892 -34.37 -27.37 -8.66
N GLU A 893 -34.63 -28.54 -9.24
CA GLU A 893 -34.19 -28.89 -10.59
C GLU A 893 -34.72 -27.90 -11.64
N VAL A 894 -36.01 -27.56 -11.59
CA VAL A 894 -36.63 -26.60 -12.52
C VAL A 894 -36.03 -25.20 -12.35
N ILE A 895 -35.78 -24.77 -11.11
CA ILE A 895 -35.14 -23.48 -10.84
C ILE A 895 -33.71 -23.47 -11.37
N GLN A 896 -32.97 -24.55 -11.17
CA GLN A 896 -31.60 -24.71 -11.64
C GLN A 896 -31.52 -24.68 -13.17
N ASP A 897 -32.45 -25.31 -13.88
CA ASP A 897 -32.52 -25.25 -15.33
C ASP A 897 -32.81 -23.85 -15.86
N GLN A 898 -33.73 -23.15 -15.21
CA GLN A 898 -34.06 -21.78 -15.57
C GLN A 898 -32.89 -20.85 -15.30
N LEU A 899 -32.15 -21.07 -14.20
CA LEU A 899 -30.92 -20.34 -13.90
C LEU A 899 -29.86 -20.57 -14.99
N ILE A 900 -29.64 -21.83 -15.39
CA ILE A 900 -28.71 -22.19 -16.48
C ILE A 900 -29.16 -21.57 -17.81
N SER A 901 -30.47 -21.54 -18.08
CA SER A 901 -31.03 -20.93 -19.29
C SER A 901 -30.86 -19.40 -19.30
N CYS A 902 -31.07 -18.73 -18.17
CA CYS A 902 -30.80 -17.30 -18.03
C CYS A 902 -29.30 -17.02 -18.23
N PHE A 903 -28.43 -17.83 -17.62
CA PHE A 903 -26.98 -17.72 -17.82
C PHE A 903 -26.62 -17.85 -19.31
N ALA A 904 -27.14 -18.87 -19.99
CA ALA A 904 -26.87 -19.09 -21.41
C ALA A 904 -27.27 -17.87 -22.26
N ARG A 905 -28.43 -17.27 -22.02
CA ARG A 905 -28.88 -16.06 -22.72
C ARG A 905 -28.00 -14.85 -22.44
N GLN A 906 -27.68 -14.57 -21.17
CA GLN A 906 -26.86 -13.41 -20.78
C GLN A 906 -25.43 -13.50 -21.30
N PHE A 907 -24.90 -14.71 -21.47
CA PHE A 907 -23.56 -14.97 -21.99
C PHE A 907 -23.53 -15.32 -23.49
N GLY A 908 -24.68 -15.30 -24.18
CA GLY A 908 -24.77 -15.49 -25.63
C GLY A 908 -24.56 -16.93 -26.12
N TYR A 909 -24.75 -17.94 -25.28
CA TYR A 909 -24.68 -19.35 -25.68
C TYR A 909 -26.00 -19.80 -26.35
N SER A 910 -25.90 -20.32 -27.57
CA SER A 910 -27.06 -20.77 -28.36
C SER A 910 -27.34 -22.27 -28.26
N ASN A 911 -26.38 -23.08 -27.79
CA ASN A 911 -26.50 -24.53 -27.66
C ASN A 911 -26.03 -24.99 -26.27
N LEU A 912 -26.85 -25.78 -25.58
CA LEU A 912 -26.52 -26.38 -24.29
C LEU A 912 -26.50 -27.90 -24.41
N VAL A 913 -25.41 -28.53 -23.96
CA VAL A 913 -25.27 -30.00 -23.90
C VAL A 913 -25.20 -30.43 -22.45
N TRP A 914 -26.19 -31.19 -22.00
CA TRP A 914 -26.25 -31.71 -20.64
C TRP A 914 -25.42 -32.99 -20.51
N LYS A 915 -24.60 -33.08 -19.46
CA LYS A 915 -23.80 -34.27 -19.14
C LYS A 915 -24.03 -34.67 -17.69
N ASP A 916 -24.08 -35.98 -17.41
CA ASP A 916 -24.28 -36.51 -16.06
C ASP A 916 -22.99 -36.34 -15.22
N ALA A 917 -23.16 -35.81 -14.01
CA ALA A 917 -22.10 -35.59 -13.04
C ALA A 917 -21.44 -36.89 -12.57
N ALA A 918 -22.13 -38.04 -12.61
CA ALA A 918 -21.57 -39.33 -12.19
C ALA A 918 -20.32 -39.73 -12.99
N SER A 919 -20.21 -39.30 -14.24
CA SER A 919 -19.05 -39.55 -15.12
C SER A 919 -17.83 -38.67 -14.84
N LEU A 920 -18.00 -37.54 -14.14
CA LEU A 920 -16.95 -36.55 -13.92
C LEU A 920 -16.18 -36.76 -12.60
N PHE A 921 -16.76 -37.52 -11.66
CA PHE A 921 -16.21 -37.79 -10.33
C PHE A 921 -15.72 -39.25 -10.13
N SER A 922 -15.83 -40.13 -11.14
CA SER A 922 -15.25 -41.48 -11.08
C SER A 922 -13.74 -41.44 -11.34
N ASP A 923 -12.95 -41.89 -10.37
CA ASP A 923 -11.48 -41.99 -10.40
C ASP A 923 -10.93 -43.06 -11.37
N ASN A 924 -11.73 -43.54 -12.32
CA ASN A 924 -11.24 -44.44 -13.36
C ASN A 924 -10.75 -43.60 -14.53
N GLY A 925 -9.43 -43.48 -14.63
CA GLY A 925 -8.70 -42.72 -15.64
C GLY A 925 -8.85 -43.25 -17.06
N GLU A 926 -10.04 -43.19 -17.64
CA GLU A 926 -10.25 -43.26 -19.08
C GLU A 926 -11.05 -42.07 -19.57
N THR A 927 -10.45 -41.40 -20.56
CA THR A 927 -10.99 -40.32 -21.36
C THR A 927 -12.20 -40.76 -22.18
N GLU A 928 -13.28 -39.99 -22.13
CA GLU A 928 -14.10 -39.62 -23.30
C GLU A 928 -14.53 -38.14 -23.24
#